data_AF-M1MYZ3-F1
#
_entry.id   AF-M1MYZ3-F1
#
_cell.length_a   1.000
_cell.length_b   1.000
_cell.length_c   1.000
_cell.angle_alpha   90.00
_cell.angle_beta   90.00
_cell.angle_gamma   90.00
#
_symmetry.space_group_name_H-M   'P 1'
#
loop_
_entity.id
_entity.type
_entity.pdbx_description
1 polymer ?
#
loop_
_entity_poly.entity_id
_entity_poly.type
_entity_poly.pdbx_seq_one_letter_code
_entity_poly.pdbx_strand_id
1 'polypeptide(L)'
;MMIKSIKSKLIILISILLLVVSTGLGIISYIDASNALVSNIEKTLPQIATQASNTVQAYLDNQLNSMEVTAKVASLSNDSQDKLMTILKAEAKRNGSLKMGYADANGNITYTDGSQGNIKDTNYFKKSMAGENLVNDPIPNEQKNALIMIYSVPIKDDKSVVGVLVSIRDGMELSNLIKKISFGKTGSAYMINSQSNSIAFKDPSMPLSQYNSIKEAEKDPSLKAIAEMQKRMINGETGLSSYTYGGKESYGGFAPIEKEKWSVVVILEKSELLSELDSLKISTTLGSVFFLILGVIIIYIISHRLSTRIKYSSNALNILATGDFTNMISDKYLKYNDEIGDMANSMNKMQNSIKDMITVSKDSSFVIDTNSSNLSNISKNMVLSSDNVASSMQEVASGINAQANDLVEITGILNNFSSKLENIVDNIKDIDENTLSMNELANNSSSNMKLLMDSVSGISSSFKTLSDKILAFGINIKEVNSIVNIINSIADQTNLLALNASIEAAIAGDAGKGFAVVANEVKVLAEQTKTSSENITKLISDISKDTIVITEDTNNMNSELNGQVNIINETMNSFENIIAAIKTVIPKVQAVNLSATEVNTEKEDILNKIEGLSAIAEEISASSEEITASADEMHNLSNDVASTAVTLNDMTKNLIDEQDKFKIS
;
A
#
# COMPACT_ATOMS: atom_id res chain seq x y z
N MET A 1 -22.03 -43.94 -6.07
CA MET A 1 -22.35 -42.87 -7.04
C MET A 1 -22.18 -41.53 -6.34
N MET A 2 -21.17 -40.72 -6.69
CA MET A 2 -20.94 -39.43 -6.02
C MET A 2 -22.06 -38.46 -6.36
N ILE A 3 -22.91 -38.17 -5.39
CA ILE A 3 -24.01 -37.20 -5.52
C ILE A 3 -23.40 -35.80 -5.64
N LYS A 4 -23.60 -35.12 -6.77
CA LYS A 4 -22.97 -33.80 -7.07
C LYS A 4 -23.74 -32.59 -6.54
N SER A 5 -25.03 -32.73 -6.19
CA SER A 5 -25.87 -31.62 -5.73
C SER A 5 -25.99 -31.59 -4.20
N ILE A 6 -25.83 -30.41 -3.60
CA ILE A 6 -26.10 -30.16 -2.17
C ILE A 6 -27.52 -30.60 -1.80
N LYS A 7 -28.51 -30.35 -2.67
CA LYS A 7 -29.91 -30.78 -2.50
C LYS A 7 -30.00 -32.29 -2.26
N SER A 8 -29.35 -33.07 -3.12
CA SER A 8 -29.42 -34.53 -3.07
C SER A 8 -28.61 -35.11 -1.91
N LYS A 9 -27.50 -34.48 -1.51
CA LYS A 9 -26.72 -34.92 -0.33
C LYS A 9 -27.51 -34.76 0.97
N LEU A 10 -28.16 -33.62 1.18
CA LEU A 10 -28.98 -33.33 2.38
C LEU A 10 -30.17 -34.30 2.51
N ILE A 11 -30.91 -34.52 1.42
CA ILE A 11 -32.07 -35.42 1.42
C ILE A 11 -31.64 -36.85 1.80
N ILE A 12 -30.56 -37.37 1.22
CA ILE A 12 -30.15 -38.75 1.44
C ILE A 12 -29.64 -38.97 2.87
N LEU A 13 -28.74 -38.10 3.37
CA LEU A 13 -28.18 -38.22 4.72
C LEU A 13 -29.26 -38.20 5.80
N ILE A 14 -30.21 -37.27 5.70
CA ILE A 14 -31.25 -37.07 6.73
C ILE A 14 -32.34 -38.14 6.62
N SER A 15 -32.66 -38.62 5.42
CA SER A 15 -33.61 -39.73 5.24
C SER A 15 -33.05 -41.04 5.81
N ILE A 16 -31.75 -41.30 5.64
CA ILE A 16 -31.08 -42.47 6.25
C ILE A 16 -31.14 -42.37 7.78
N LEU A 17 -30.86 -41.19 8.34
CA LEU A 17 -30.93 -40.97 9.80
C LEU A 17 -32.35 -41.23 10.34
N LEU A 18 -33.38 -40.70 9.68
CA LEU A 18 -34.79 -40.90 10.07
C LEU A 18 -35.20 -42.38 10.01
N LEU A 19 -34.75 -43.11 8.99
CA LEU A 19 -34.99 -44.54 8.85
C LEU A 19 -34.35 -45.33 10.01
N VAL A 20 -33.10 -45.03 10.35
CA VAL A 20 -32.38 -45.72 11.43
C VAL A 20 -33.06 -45.46 12.78
N VAL A 21 -33.41 -44.21 13.08
CA VAL A 21 -34.05 -43.84 14.36
C VAL A 21 -35.44 -44.46 14.51
N SER A 22 -36.28 -44.39 13.47
CA SER A 22 -37.65 -44.94 13.51
C SER A 22 -37.65 -46.47 13.65
N THR A 23 -36.78 -47.16 12.91
CA THR A 23 -36.66 -48.61 12.98
C THR A 23 -36.11 -49.07 14.32
N GLY A 24 -35.08 -48.38 14.85
CA GLY A 24 -34.48 -48.69 16.14
C GLY A 24 -35.47 -48.56 17.31
N LEU A 25 -36.23 -47.46 17.35
CA LEU A 25 -37.24 -47.24 18.39
C LEU A 25 -38.36 -48.29 18.35
N GLY A 26 -38.82 -48.67 17.15
CA GLY A 26 -39.85 -49.70 16.97
C GLY A 26 -39.41 -51.07 17.50
N ILE A 27 -38.16 -51.47 17.23
CA ILE A 27 -37.59 -52.74 17.73
C ILE A 27 -37.50 -52.72 19.26
N ILE A 28 -36.98 -51.65 19.85
CA ILE A 28 -36.84 -51.52 21.31
C ILE A 28 -38.20 -51.62 22.01
N SER A 29 -39.20 -50.88 21.53
CA SER A 29 -40.55 -50.90 22.13
C SER A 29 -41.21 -52.29 22.09
N TYR A 30 -40.98 -53.06 21.01
CA TYR A 30 -41.52 -54.42 20.92
C TYR A 30 -40.85 -55.38 21.91
N ILE A 31 -39.52 -55.30 22.05
CA ILE A 31 -38.76 -56.12 22.99
C ILE A 31 -39.20 -55.83 24.44
N ASP A 32 -39.30 -54.55 24.81
CA ASP A 32 -39.71 -54.15 26.17
C ASP A 32 -41.12 -54.63 26.51
N ALA A 33 -42.07 -54.49 25.57
CA ALA A 33 -43.45 -54.94 25.76
C ALA A 33 -43.54 -56.47 25.91
N SER A 34 -42.78 -57.23 25.11
CA SER A 34 -42.71 -58.70 25.21
C SER A 34 -42.13 -59.15 26.55
N ASN A 35 -41.06 -58.51 27.01
CA ASN A 35 -40.41 -58.86 28.27
C ASN A 35 -41.31 -58.57 29.47
N ALA A 36 -42.02 -57.42 29.46
CA ALA A 36 -42.97 -57.07 30.51
C ALA A 36 -44.12 -58.08 30.61
N LEU A 37 -44.62 -58.54 29.46
CA LEU A 37 -45.72 -59.50 29.38
C LEU A 37 -45.33 -60.88 29.95
N VAL A 38 -44.13 -61.38 29.61
CA VAL A 38 -43.61 -62.65 30.15
C VAL A 38 -43.40 -62.55 31.66
N SER A 39 -42.81 -61.46 32.16
CA SER A 39 -42.60 -61.26 33.60
C SER A 39 -43.91 -61.21 34.40
N ASN A 40 -44.99 -60.71 33.80
CA ASN A 40 -46.31 -60.70 34.44
C ASN A 40 -46.87 -62.13 34.61
N ILE A 41 -46.66 -63.00 33.63
CA ILE A 41 -47.10 -64.40 33.66
C ILE A 41 -46.34 -65.22 34.71
N GLU A 42 -45.04 -64.97 34.89
CA GLU A 42 -44.23 -65.63 35.93
C GLU A 42 -44.80 -65.43 37.34
N LYS A 43 -45.49 -64.33 37.60
CA LYS A 43 -46.12 -64.03 38.88
C LYS A 43 -47.55 -64.55 38.96
N THR A 44 -48.31 -64.42 37.86
CA THR A 44 -49.77 -64.63 37.86
C THR A 44 -50.16 -66.11 37.80
N LEU A 45 -49.51 -66.92 36.96
CA LEU A 45 -49.87 -68.33 36.78
C LEU A 45 -49.67 -69.18 38.05
N PRO A 46 -48.56 -69.06 38.81
CA PRO A 46 -48.41 -69.77 40.08
C PRO A 46 -49.48 -69.36 41.10
N GLN A 47 -49.86 -68.08 41.18
CA GLN A 47 -50.93 -67.62 42.08
C GLN A 47 -52.29 -68.23 41.72
N ILE A 48 -52.60 -68.34 40.42
CA ILE A 48 -53.83 -69.00 39.96
C ILE A 48 -53.78 -70.49 40.31
N ALA A 49 -52.63 -71.14 40.16
CA ALA A 49 -52.46 -72.53 40.58
C ALA A 49 -52.63 -72.71 42.10
N THR A 50 -52.10 -71.81 42.92
CA THR A 50 -52.35 -71.79 44.38
C THR A 50 -53.83 -71.63 44.69
N GLN A 51 -54.52 -70.72 44.00
CA GLN A 51 -55.96 -70.52 44.20
C GLN A 51 -56.78 -71.73 43.73
N ALA A 52 -56.37 -72.37 42.65
CA ALA A 52 -56.93 -73.64 42.20
C ALA A 52 -56.73 -74.74 43.25
N SER A 53 -55.54 -74.85 43.83
CA SER A 53 -55.22 -75.81 44.89
C SER A 53 -56.13 -75.60 46.10
N ASN A 54 -56.23 -74.35 46.59
CA ASN A 54 -57.09 -73.99 47.71
C ASN A 54 -58.57 -74.31 47.43
N THR A 55 -59.03 -74.13 46.19
CA THR A 55 -60.40 -74.46 45.78
C THR A 55 -60.65 -75.96 45.85
N VAL A 56 -59.70 -76.78 45.40
CA VAL A 56 -59.79 -78.23 45.50
C VAL A 56 -59.74 -78.69 46.95
N GLN A 57 -58.82 -78.17 47.75
CA GLN A 57 -58.72 -78.49 49.18
C GLN A 57 -60.02 -78.15 49.92
N ALA A 58 -60.58 -76.96 49.68
CA ALA A 58 -61.85 -76.55 50.29
C ALA A 58 -63.02 -77.45 49.85
N TYR A 59 -63.01 -77.94 48.61
CA TYR A 59 -64.01 -78.90 48.13
C TYR A 59 -63.90 -80.23 48.87
N LEU A 60 -62.69 -80.79 48.99
CA LEU A 60 -62.44 -82.04 49.71
C LEU A 60 -62.80 -81.93 51.20
N ASP A 61 -62.37 -80.84 51.85
CA ASP A 61 -62.68 -80.56 53.25
C ASP A 61 -64.20 -80.46 53.47
N ASN A 62 -64.95 -79.85 52.55
CA ASN A 62 -66.40 -79.79 52.63
C ASN A 62 -67.03 -81.19 52.56
N GLN A 63 -66.56 -82.06 51.66
CA GLN A 63 -67.05 -83.44 51.60
C GLN A 63 -66.74 -84.24 52.86
N LEU A 64 -65.50 -84.14 53.38
CA LEU A 64 -65.10 -84.83 54.61
C LEU A 64 -65.88 -84.31 55.84
N ASN A 65 -66.03 -82.99 55.97
CA ASN A 65 -66.82 -82.39 57.05
C ASN A 65 -68.29 -82.81 56.98
N SER A 66 -68.87 -82.88 55.77
CA SER A 66 -70.23 -83.39 55.58
C SER A 66 -70.36 -84.83 56.07
N MET A 67 -69.36 -85.67 55.76
CA MET A 67 -69.31 -87.05 56.23
C MET A 67 -69.10 -87.18 57.74
N GLU A 68 -68.27 -86.34 58.36
CA GLU A 68 -68.08 -86.34 59.82
C GLU A 68 -69.39 -86.04 60.55
N VAL A 69 -70.19 -85.09 60.05
CA VAL A 69 -71.51 -84.80 60.60
C VAL A 69 -72.41 -86.03 60.49
N THR A 70 -72.41 -86.71 59.34
CA THR A 70 -73.15 -87.96 59.16
C THR A 70 -72.64 -89.06 60.09
N ALA A 71 -71.33 -89.17 60.31
CA ALA A 71 -70.72 -90.14 61.21
C ALA A 71 -71.13 -89.90 62.67
N LYS A 72 -71.25 -88.64 63.08
CA LYS A 72 -71.75 -88.29 64.42
C LYS A 72 -73.24 -88.58 64.59
N VAL A 73 -74.05 -88.39 63.55
CA VAL A 73 -75.46 -88.84 63.57
C VAL A 73 -75.54 -90.37 63.63
N ALA A 74 -74.62 -91.06 62.94
CA ALA A 74 -74.54 -92.51 62.96
C ALA A 74 -74.18 -93.06 64.35
N SER A 75 -73.28 -92.41 65.11
CA SER A 75 -72.93 -92.87 66.47
C SER A 75 -74.05 -92.69 67.49
N LEU A 76 -74.94 -91.71 67.29
CA LEU A 76 -76.11 -91.48 68.16
C LEU A 76 -77.26 -92.47 67.92
N SER A 77 -77.22 -93.22 66.82
CA SER A 77 -78.28 -94.17 66.43
C SER A 77 -78.06 -95.52 67.13
N ASN A 78 -78.32 -95.60 68.44
CA ASN A 78 -78.21 -96.83 69.25
C ASN A 78 -79.37 -97.84 69.04
N ASP A 79 -80.11 -97.72 67.94
CA ASP A 79 -81.28 -98.54 67.56
C ASP A 79 -81.09 -99.11 66.14
N SER A 80 -81.45 -100.38 65.95
CA SER A 80 -81.36 -101.24 64.74
C SER A 80 -80.68 -100.71 63.45
N GLN A 81 -79.78 -101.54 62.89
CA GLN A 81 -79.02 -101.32 61.64
C GLN A 81 -79.87 -100.78 60.46
N ASP A 82 -81.17 -101.10 60.41
CA ASP A 82 -82.11 -100.62 59.39
C ASP A 82 -82.36 -99.10 59.43
N LYS A 83 -82.40 -98.46 60.62
CA LYS A 83 -82.58 -97.01 60.74
C LYS A 83 -81.35 -96.26 60.22
N LEU A 84 -80.16 -96.72 60.60
CA LEU A 84 -78.90 -96.15 60.12
C LEU A 84 -78.80 -96.23 58.59
N MET A 85 -79.17 -97.36 58.00
CA MET A 85 -79.13 -97.53 56.55
C MET A 85 -80.10 -96.59 55.80
N THR A 86 -81.23 -96.24 56.43
CA THR A 86 -82.18 -95.26 55.88
C THR A 86 -81.58 -93.85 55.85
N ILE A 87 -80.88 -93.45 56.92
CA ILE A 87 -80.17 -92.16 56.98
C ILE A 87 -79.05 -92.12 55.93
N LEU A 88 -78.26 -93.20 55.82
CA LEU A 88 -77.18 -93.28 54.84
C LEU A 88 -77.70 -93.25 53.40
N LYS A 89 -78.86 -93.87 53.09
CA LYS A 89 -79.50 -93.79 51.76
C LYS A 89 -79.90 -92.35 51.41
N ALA A 90 -80.49 -91.62 52.36
CA ALA A 90 -80.86 -90.22 52.16
C ALA A 90 -79.62 -89.33 51.99
N GLU A 91 -78.58 -89.57 52.79
CA GLU A 91 -77.33 -88.82 52.72
C GLU A 91 -76.57 -89.06 51.42
N ALA A 92 -76.49 -90.32 50.97
CA ALA A 92 -75.86 -90.68 49.70
C ALA A 92 -76.51 -89.93 48.52
N LYS A 93 -77.85 -89.79 48.53
CA LYS A 93 -78.57 -89.02 47.51
C LYS A 93 -78.31 -87.51 47.63
N ARG A 94 -78.23 -86.98 48.85
CA ARG A 94 -78.01 -85.53 49.10
C ARG A 94 -76.63 -85.08 48.67
N ASN A 95 -75.60 -85.80 49.09
CA ASN A 95 -74.23 -85.41 48.83
C ASN A 95 -73.74 -85.86 47.44
N GLY A 96 -74.46 -86.76 46.76
CA GLY A 96 -74.10 -87.26 45.43
C GLY A 96 -73.17 -88.47 45.46
N SER A 97 -73.17 -89.24 46.55
CA SER A 97 -72.44 -90.50 46.64
C SER A 97 -73.12 -91.58 45.80
N LEU A 98 -72.32 -92.42 45.13
CA LEU A 98 -72.80 -93.63 44.46
C LEU A 98 -73.37 -94.62 45.49
N LYS A 99 -72.66 -94.78 46.61
CA LYS A 99 -73.13 -95.51 47.79
C LYS A 99 -72.38 -95.09 49.04
N MET A 100 -73.05 -95.17 50.18
CA MET A 100 -72.41 -95.01 51.49
C MET A 100 -72.49 -96.33 52.24
N GLY A 101 -71.57 -96.58 53.16
CA GLY A 101 -71.55 -97.80 53.94
C GLY A 101 -71.02 -97.57 55.35
N TYR A 102 -71.56 -98.36 56.27
CA TYR A 102 -71.14 -98.40 57.66
C TYR A 102 -70.33 -99.67 57.87
N ALA A 103 -69.10 -99.54 58.35
CA ALA A 103 -68.26 -100.65 58.76
C ALA A 103 -68.13 -100.71 60.28
N ASP A 104 -68.33 -101.90 60.84
CA ASP A 104 -68.06 -102.16 62.26
C ASP A 104 -66.54 -102.17 62.55
N ALA A 105 -66.16 -102.22 63.83
CA ALA A 105 -64.76 -102.29 64.25
C ALA A 105 -64.00 -103.54 63.72
N ASN A 106 -64.72 -104.59 63.29
CA ASN A 106 -64.15 -105.79 62.68
C ASN A 106 -63.98 -105.67 61.16
N GLY A 107 -64.38 -104.54 60.57
CA GLY A 107 -64.29 -104.23 59.16
C GLY A 107 -65.43 -104.79 58.32
N ASN A 108 -66.50 -105.34 58.92
CA ASN A 108 -67.67 -105.78 58.17
C ASN A 108 -68.49 -104.56 57.78
N ILE A 109 -68.58 -104.28 56.48
CA ILE A 109 -69.30 -103.14 55.93
C ILE A 109 -70.62 -103.57 55.31
N THR A 110 -71.66 -102.78 55.54
CA THR A 110 -72.91 -102.84 54.77
C THR A 110 -73.11 -101.50 54.06
N TYR A 111 -73.37 -101.54 52.75
CA TYR A 111 -73.62 -100.37 51.93
C TYR A 111 -75.12 -100.11 51.72
N THR A 112 -75.44 -98.89 51.30
CA THR A 112 -76.81 -98.42 50.98
C THR A 112 -77.48 -99.15 49.82
N ASP A 113 -76.71 -99.80 48.95
CA ASP A 113 -77.21 -100.66 47.87
C ASP A 113 -77.50 -102.11 48.33
N GLY A 114 -77.26 -102.42 49.61
CA GLY A 114 -77.41 -103.74 50.20
C GLY A 114 -76.18 -104.64 50.05
N SER A 115 -75.14 -104.19 49.34
CA SER A 115 -73.89 -104.95 49.25
C SER A 115 -73.17 -105.00 50.60
N GLN A 116 -72.61 -106.17 50.92
CA GLN A 116 -71.82 -106.40 52.13
C GLN A 116 -70.42 -106.88 51.77
N GLY A 117 -69.45 -106.61 52.63
CA GLY A 117 -68.08 -107.07 52.44
C GLY A 117 -67.26 -106.88 53.71
N ASN A 118 -65.99 -107.28 53.66
CA ASN A 118 -65.03 -106.98 54.72
C ASN A 118 -63.93 -106.06 54.18
N ILE A 119 -63.80 -104.88 54.77
CA ILE A 119 -62.83 -103.84 54.36
C ILE A 119 -61.68 -103.70 55.36
N LYS A 120 -61.53 -104.64 56.31
CA LYS A 120 -60.54 -104.55 57.40
C LYS A 120 -59.11 -104.31 56.92
N ASP A 121 -58.76 -104.89 55.77
CA ASP A 121 -57.41 -104.80 55.22
C ASP A 121 -57.15 -103.54 54.39
N THR A 122 -58.19 -102.80 54.04
CA THR A 122 -58.08 -101.60 53.22
C THR A 122 -57.40 -100.45 53.96
N ASN A 123 -56.63 -99.63 53.23
CA ASN A 123 -55.90 -98.51 53.82
C ASN A 123 -56.84 -97.47 54.42
N TYR A 124 -57.93 -97.15 53.72
CA TYR A 124 -58.93 -96.18 54.18
C TYR A 124 -59.63 -96.63 55.46
N PHE A 125 -59.91 -97.92 55.63
CA PHE A 125 -60.44 -98.44 56.89
C PHE A 125 -59.43 -98.35 58.04
N LYS A 126 -58.19 -98.80 57.84
CA LYS A 126 -57.14 -98.77 58.88
C LYS A 126 -56.86 -97.36 59.39
N LYS A 127 -56.76 -96.39 58.48
CA LYS A 127 -56.55 -94.97 58.83
C LYS A 127 -57.74 -94.35 59.53
N SER A 128 -58.96 -94.61 59.06
CA SER A 128 -60.15 -94.12 59.76
C SER A 128 -60.37 -94.79 61.11
N MET A 129 -60.03 -96.07 61.30
CA MET A 129 -60.02 -96.68 62.64
C MET A 129 -58.98 -96.06 63.59
N ALA A 130 -57.88 -95.52 63.07
CA ALA A 130 -56.91 -94.72 63.83
C ALA A 130 -57.40 -93.29 64.14
N GLY A 131 -58.57 -92.91 63.65
CA GLY A 131 -59.21 -91.62 63.89
C GLY A 131 -58.96 -90.57 62.82
N GLU A 132 -58.35 -90.93 61.68
CA GLU A 132 -58.06 -90.03 60.56
C GLU A 132 -59.17 -90.02 59.49
N ASN A 133 -59.48 -88.83 58.98
CA ASN A 133 -60.25 -88.70 57.76
C ASN A 133 -59.36 -88.99 56.57
N LEU A 134 -59.90 -89.70 55.57
CA LEU A 134 -59.14 -90.00 54.37
C LEU A 134 -60.02 -89.85 53.13
N VAL A 135 -59.43 -89.25 52.10
CA VAL A 135 -59.86 -89.37 50.72
C VAL A 135 -58.77 -90.13 49.96
N ASN A 136 -59.17 -91.15 49.20
CA ASN A 136 -58.25 -91.88 48.33
C ASN A 136 -58.10 -91.15 47.00
N ASP A 137 -56.99 -91.41 46.30
CA ASP A 137 -56.86 -91.12 44.88
C ASP A 137 -58.06 -91.70 44.11
N PRO A 138 -58.53 -91.04 43.04
CA PRO A 138 -59.45 -91.64 42.09
C PRO A 138 -58.87 -92.96 41.57
N ILE A 139 -59.56 -94.06 41.86
CA ILE A 139 -59.15 -95.40 41.42
C ILE A 139 -60.22 -96.00 40.50
N PRO A 140 -59.83 -96.82 39.51
CA PRO A 140 -60.81 -97.58 38.74
C PRO A 140 -61.64 -98.48 39.65
N ASN A 141 -62.94 -98.56 39.41
CA ASN A 141 -63.81 -99.53 40.06
C ASN A 141 -63.39 -100.98 39.71
N GLU A 142 -63.97 -101.98 40.36
CA GLU A 142 -63.60 -103.40 40.16
C GLU A 142 -63.73 -103.86 38.69
N GLN A 143 -64.67 -103.27 37.94
CA GLN A 143 -64.90 -103.53 36.51
C GLN A 143 -63.98 -102.72 35.58
N LYS A 144 -63.14 -101.84 36.14
CA LYS A 144 -62.23 -100.91 35.47
C LYS A 144 -62.87 -100.03 34.39
N ASN A 145 -64.17 -99.77 34.48
CA ASN A 145 -64.93 -99.00 33.50
C ASN A 145 -65.33 -97.60 33.99
N ALA A 146 -65.19 -97.32 35.28
CA ALA A 146 -65.45 -96.01 35.87
C ALA A 146 -64.42 -95.72 36.98
N LEU A 147 -64.13 -94.45 37.24
CA LEU A 147 -63.35 -94.03 38.40
C LEU A 147 -64.27 -93.85 39.60
N ILE A 148 -63.79 -94.24 40.76
CA ILE A 148 -64.44 -93.98 42.04
C ILE A 148 -63.48 -93.27 42.98
N MET A 149 -64.04 -92.36 43.77
CA MET A 149 -63.36 -91.73 44.90
C MET A 149 -63.94 -92.32 46.17
N ILE A 150 -63.08 -92.71 47.10
CA ILE A 150 -63.48 -93.27 48.38
C ILE A 150 -63.10 -92.27 49.47
N TYR A 151 -64.12 -91.82 50.18
CA TYR A 151 -63.97 -91.02 51.38
C TYR A 151 -64.27 -91.92 52.59
N SER A 152 -63.48 -91.80 53.65
CA SER A 152 -63.72 -92.50 54.90
C SER A 152 -63.50 -91.59 56.09
N VAL A 153 -64.41 -91.67 57.06
CA VAL A 153 -64.32 -90.92 58.32
C VAL A 153 -64.61 -91.85 59.51
N PRO A 154 -63.93 -91.67 60.66
CA PRO A 154 -64.20 -92.42 61.88
C PRO A 154 -65.59 -92.11 62.44
N ILE A 155 -66.26 -93.14 62.94
CA ILE A 155 -67.45 -93.01 63.78
C ILE A 155 -66.99 -93.14 65.24
N LYS A 156 -67.16 -92.08 66.04
CA LYS A 156 -66.65 -91.99 67.42
C LYS A 156 -67.81 -92.00 68.42
N ASP A 157 -67.68 -92.80 69.47
CA ASP A 157 -68.56 -92.78 70.66
C ASP A 157 -67.73 -92.33 71.88
N ASP A 158 -67.97 -91.07 72.31
CA ASP A 158 -67.44 -90.22 73.40
C ASP A 158 -65.99 -90.41 73.95
N LYS A 159 -65.17 -91.31 73.38
CA LYS A 159 -63.71 -91.46 73.52
C LYS A 159 -63.07 -92.54 72.61
N SER A 160 -63.83 -93.37 71.88
CA SER A 160 -63.26 -94.45 71.04
C SER A 160 -63.89 -94.54 69.64
N VAL A 161 -63.12 -94.98 68.63
CA VAL A 161 -63.62 -95.21 67.27
C VAL A 161 -64.33 -96.56 67.24
N VAL A 162 -65.64 -96.54 66.99
CA VAL A 162 -66.53 -97.73 67.05
C VAL A 162 -66.86 -98.29 65.67
N GLY A 163 -66.53 -97.56 64.61
CA GLY A 163 -66.72 -97.97 63.22
C GLY A 163 -66.21 -96.93 62.24
N VAL A 164 -66.38 -97.20 60.95
CA VAL A 164 -65.97 -96.29 59.87
C VAL A 164 -67.15 -96.04 58.94
N LEU A 165 -67.40 -94.76 58.65
CA LEU A 165 -68.32 -94.36 57.60
C LEU A 165 -67.55 -94.22 56.30
N VAL A 166 -67.99 -94.94 55.27
CA VAL A 166 -67.39 -94.91 53.93
C VAL A 166 -68.38 -94.31 52.95
N SER A 167 -67.91 -93.41 52.09
CA SER A 167 -68.65 -92.92 50.92
C SER A 167 -67.86 -93.22 49.66
N ILE A 168 -68.53 -93.85 48.70
CA ILE A 168 -68.01 -94.08 47.36
C ILE A 168 -68.71 -93.08 46.44
N ARG A 169 -67.92 -92.26 45.74
CA ARG A 169 -68.37 -91.19 44.86
C ARG A 169 -67.81 -91.37 43.45
N ASP A 170 -68.35 -90.62 42.50
CA ASP A 170 -67.84 -90.57 41.12
C ASP A 170 -66.42 -89.97 41.12
N GLY A 171 -65.44 -90.74 40.66
CA GLY A 171 -64.05 -90.31 40.59
C GLY A 171 -63.78 -89.20 39.58
N MET A 172 -64.74 -88.88 38.71
CA MET A 172 -64.66 -87.74 37.79
C MET A 172 -65.02 -86.40 38.44
N GLU A 173 -65.43 -86.37 39.71
CA GLU A 173 -65.80 -85.12 40.39
C GLU A 173 -64.64 -84.10 40.43
N LEU A 174 -63.39 -84.56 40.61
CA LEU A 174 -62.22 -83.68 40.56
C LEU A 174 -62.00 -83.11 39.16
N SER A 175 -62.10 -83.94 38.11
CA SER A 175 -62.01 -83.50 36.70
C SER A 175 -63.08 -82.45 36.37
N ASN A 176 -64.30 -82.61 36.89
CA ASN A 176 -65.38 -81.65 36.72
C ASN A 176 -65.13 -80.33 37.48
N LEU A 177 -64.46 -80.39 38.63
CA LEU A 177 -64.07 -79.22 39.42
C LEU A 177 -63.01 -78.39 38.70
N ILE A 178 -61.91 -79.04 38.28
CA ILE A 178 -60.82 -78.34 37.59
C ILE A 178 -61.19 -77.83 36.20
N LYS A 179 -62.19 -78.42 35.54
CA LYS A 179 -62.70 -77.91 34.25
C LYS A 179 -63.24 -76.49 34.34
N LYS A 180 -63.67 -76.06 35.53
CA LYS A 180 -64.12 -74.68 35.80
C LYS A 180 -62.95 -73.71 36.03
N ILE A 181 -61.75 -74.23 36.23
CA ILE A 181 -60.52 -73.46 36.43
C ILE A 181 -59.91 -73.23 35.05
N SER A 182 -60.05 -72.00 34.55
CA SER A 182 -59.49 -71.58 33.26
C SER A 182 -58.83 -70.21 33.40
N PHE A 183 -57.74 -69.98 32.65
CA PHE A 183 -57.02 -68.71 32.60
C PHE A 183 -56.70 -68.38 31.14
N GLY A 184 -57.04 -67.19 30.69
CA GLY A 184 -57.07 -66.88 29.25
C GLY A 184 -58.14 -67.67 28.49
N LYS A 185 -58.05 -67.69 27.16
CA LYS A 185 -58.95 -68.40 26.25
C LYS A 185 -58.55 -69.85 26.06
N THR A 186 -57.25 -70.16 26.09
CA THR A 186 -56.72 -71.52 25.86
C THR A 186 -56.42 -72.29 27.15
N GLY A 187 -56.53 -71.65 28.32
CA GLY A 187 -56.07 -72.26 29.56
C GLY A 187 -56.91 -73.43 30.05
N SER A 188 -56.21 -74.42 30.60
CA SER A 188 -56.79 -75.63 31.17
C SER A 188 -56.03 -76.07 32.41
N ALA A 189 -56.69 -76.81 33.29
CA ALA A 189 -56.08 -77.36 34.49
C ALA A 189 -56.07 -78.89 34.46
N TYR A 190 -55.11 -79.48 35.18
CA TYR A 190 -55.09 -80.91 35.51
C TYR A 190 -54.44 -81.14 36.88
N MET A 191 -54.65 -82.33 37.44
CA MET A 191 -54.11 -82.73 38.73
C MET A 191 -53.40 -84.06 38.68
N ILE A 192 -52.39 -84.21 39.52
CA ILE A 192 -51.63 -85.44 39.72
C ILE A 192 -51.53 -85.79 41.21
N ASN A 193 -51.32 -87.07 41.51
CA ASN A 193 -51.02 -87.54 42.87
C ASN A 193 -49.50 -87.54 43.16
N SER A 194 -49.12 -87.99 44.36
CA SER A 194 -47.72 -88.07 44.80
C SER A 194 -46.82 -88.99 43.96
N GLN A 195 -47.40 -89.88 43.15
CA GLN A 195 -46.71 -90.77 42.23
C GLN A 195 -46.67 -90.23 40.80
N SER A 196 -47.19 -89.01 40.56
CA SER A 196 -47.36 -88.39 39.25
C SER A 196 -48.40 -89.04 38.34
N ASN A 197 -49.29 -89.88 38.89
CA ASN A 197 -50.43 -90.38 38.14
C ASN A 197 -51.46 -89.26 38.02
N SER A 198 -52.03 -89.09 36.83
CA SER A 198 -53.15 -88.19 36.58
C SER A 198 -54.35 -88.63 37.42
N ILE A 199 -54.88 -87.71 38.22
CA ILE A 199 -56.09 -87.94 39.04
C ILE A 199 -57.27 -87.09 38.57
N ALA A 200 -57.00 -85.97 37.89
CA ALA A 200 -58.04 -85.17 37.26
C ALA A 200 -57.50 -84.54 35.98
N PHE A 201 -58.22 -84.69 34.88
CA PHE A 201 -57.82 -84.14 33.58
C PHE A 201 -59.06 -83.84 32.74
N LYS A 202 -58.95 -82.90 31.79
CA LYS A 202 -60.07 -82.54 30.88
C LYS A 202 -60.50 -83.71 30.00
N ASP A 203 -59.53 -84.48 29.52
CA ASP A 203 -59.69 -85.77 28.88
C ASP A 203 -59.85 -86.89 29.94
N PRO A 204 -61.01 -87.56 30.03
CA PRO A 204 -61.28 -88.59 31.03
C PRO A 204 -60.40 -89.85 30.88
N SER A 205 -59.76 -90.07 29.72
CA SER A 205 -58.89 -91.23 29.50
C SER A 205 -57.60 -91.17 30.34
N MET A 206 -57.12 -89.97 30.64
CA MET A 206 -55.89 -89.74 31.41
C MET A 206 -55.99 -90.25 32.86
N PRO A 207 -56.99 -89.83 33.67
CA PRO A 207 -57.13 -90.36 35.02
C PRO A 207 -57.58 -91.82 35.04
N LEU A 208 -58.36 -92.29 34.05
CA LEU A 208 -58.82 -93.68 33.99
C LEU A 208 -57.66 -94.67 33.77
N SER A 209 -56.67 -94.28 32.97
CA SER A 209 -55.43 -95.04 32.75
C SER A 209 -54.36 -94.78 33.82
N GLN A 210 -54.63 -93.89 34.79
CA GLN A 210 -53.66 -93.40 35.78
C GLN A 210 -52.37 -92.92 35.10
N TYR A 211 -52.51 -92.18 34.00
CA TYR A 211 -51.41 -91.77 33.12
C TYR A 211 -50.30 -91.07 33.90
N ASN A 212 -49.05 -91.49 33.67
CA ASN A 212 -47.89 -91.02 34.41
C ASN A 212 -46.83 -90.45 33.46
N SER A 213 -46.84 -89.12 33.31
CA SER A 213 -45.95 -88.45 32.37
C SER A 213 -44.48 -88.52 32.76
N ILE A 214 -44.13 -88.75 34.04
CA ILE A 214 -42.72 -88.97 34.45
C ILE A 214 -42.20 -90.30 33.89
N LYS A 215 -43.01 -91.37 33.94
CA LYS A 215 -42.63 -92.68 33.38
C LYS A 215 -42.62 -92.67 31.84
N GLU A 216 -43.62 -92.04 31.23
CA GLU A 216 -43.66 -91.97 29.77
C GLU A 216 -42.56 -91.06 29.19
N ALA A 217 -42.07 -90.07 29.94
CA ALA A 217 -40.91 -89.28 29.55
C ALA A 217 -39.58 -90.07 29.45
N GLU A 218 -39.51 -91.29 29.99
CA GLU A 218 -38.38 -92.20 29.75
C GLU A 218 -38.38 -92.74 28.30
N LYS A 219 -39.55 -92.76 27.65
CA LYS A 219 -39.75 -93.24 26.28
C LYS A 219 -39.90 -92.11 25.27
N ASP A 220 -40.45 -90.97 25.68
CA ASP A 220 -40.68 -89.79 24.83
C ASP A 220 -39.94 -88.54 25.38
N PRO A 221 -38.84 -88.11 24.72
CA PRO A 221 -38.09 -86.92 25.11
C PRO A 221 -38.92 -85.62 25.12
N SER A 222 -40.01 -85.55 24.35
CA SER A 222 -40.87 -84.35 24.30
C SER A 222 -41.59 -84.09 25.62
N LEU A 223 -41.76 -85.12 26.45
CA LEU A 223 -42.37 -85.02 27.78
C LEU A 223 -41.37 -84.64 28.88
N LYS A 224 -40.07 -84.54 28.59
CA LYS A 224 -39.02 -84.30 29.61
C LYS A 224 -39.27 -83.04 30.44
N ALA A 225 -39.62 -81.93 29.78
CA ALA A 225 -39.90 -80.66 30.48
C ALA A 225 -41.17 -80.73 31.34
N ILE A 226 -42.19 -81.47 30.88
CA ILE A 226 -43.40 -81.74 31.68
C ILE A 226 -43.06 -82.64 32.86
N ALA A 227 -42.21 -83.65 32.68
CA ALA A 227 -41.76 -84.54 33.75
C ALA A 227 -40.93 -83.79 34.80
N GLU A 228 -40.07 -82.86 34.41
CA GLU A 228 -39.34 -81.99 35.36
C GLU A 228 -40.28 -81.08 36.15
N MET A 229 -41.30 -80.51 35.50
CA MET A 229 -42.36 -79.78 36.19
C MET A 229 -43.12 -80.68 37.18
N GLN A 230 -43.54 -81.88 36.76
CA GLN A 230 -44.26 -82.82 37.63
C GLN A 230 -43.39 -83.34 38.77
N LYS A 231 -42.06 -83.46 38.60
CA LYS A 231 -41.10 -83.76 39.69
C LYS A 231 -41.09 -82.65 40.76
N ARG A 232 -41.19 -81.40 40.36
CA ARG A 232 -41.31 -80.26 41.29
C ARG A 232 -42.67 -80.26 42.00
N MET A 233 -43.73 -80.61 41.27
CA MET A 233 -45.08 -80.75 41.84
C MET A 233 -45.13 -81.84 42.93
N ILE A 234 -44.60 -83.04 42.68
CA ILE A 234 -44.59 -84.12 43.71
C ILE A 234 -43.75 -83.76 44.95
N ASN A 235 -42.78 -82.85 44.83
CA ASN A 235 -42.00 -82.32 45.95
C ASN A 235 -42.74 -81.24 46.75
N GLY A 236 -43.96 -80.86 46.34
CA GLY A 236 -44.75 -79.84 47.02
C GLY A 236 -44.38 -78.41 46.64
N GLU A 237 -43.68 -78.19 45.52
CA GLU A 237 -43.32 -76.84 45.09
C GLU A 237 -44.51 -76.09 44.47
N THR A 238 -44.53 -74.77 44.67
CA THR A 238 -45.34 -73.85 43.85
C THR A 238 -44.41 -73.16 42.87
N GLY A 239 -44.78 -73.10 41.59
CA GLY A 239 -43.91 -72.47 40.61
C GLY A 239 -44.48 -72.43 39.20
N LEU A 240 -43.65 -71.91 38.31
CA LEU A 240 -43.87 -71.91 36.87
C LEU A 240 -42.86 -72.84 36.21
N SER A 241 -43.28 -73.53 35.17
CA SER A 241 -42.40 -74.13 34.16
C SER A 241 -42.89 -73.77 32.77
N SER A 242 -41.98 -73.52 31.83
CA SER A 242 -42.29 -73.50 30.40
C SER A 242 -41.93 -74.84 29.78
N TYR A 243 -42.71 -75.25 28.79
CA TYR A 243 -42.45 -76.47 28.04
C TYR A 243 -43.07 -76.38 26.64
N THR A 244 -42.63 -77.26 25.75
CA THR A 244 -43.21 -77.38 24.41
C THR A 244 -43.81 -78.76 24.25
N TYR A 245 -45.09 -78.82 23.90
CA TYR A 245 -45.79 -80.08 23.67
C TYR A 245 -46.75 -79.93 22.48
N GLY A 246 -46.78 -80.92 21.58
CA GLY A 246 -47.59 -80.85 20.36
C GLY A 246 -47.26 -79.68 19.42
N GLY A 247 -46.01 -79.19 19.43
CA GLY A 247 -45.56 -78.03 18.64
C GLY A 247 -45.96 -76.66 19.22
N LYS A 248 -46.55 -76.63 20.42
CA LYS A 248 -46.96 -75.41 21.10
C LYS A 248 -46.15 -75.19 22.36
N GLU A 249 -45.61 -73.98 22.51
CA GLU A 249 -44.92 -73.54 23.72
C GLU A 249 -45.95 -73.04 24.73
N SER A 250 -45.90 -73.58 25.95
CA SER A 250 -46.88 -73.32 27.00
C SER A 250 -46.19 -73.07 28.34
N TYR A 251 -46.85 -72.30 29.18
CA TYR A 251 -46.49 -72.06 30.57
C TYR A 251 -47.44 -72.85 31.47
N GLY A 252 -46.88 -73.64 32.40
CA GLY A 252 -47.62 -74.34 33.44
C GLY A 252 -47.31 -73.73 34.81
N GLY A 253 -48.30 -73.09 35.42
CA GLY A 253 -48.25 -72.72 36.84
C GLY A 253 -48.78 -73.86 37.69
N PHE A 254 -48.08 -74.27 38.73
CA PHE A 254 -48.47 -75.42 39.55
C PHE A 254 -48.36 -75.12 41.05
N ALA A 255 -49.18 -75.80 41.85
CA ALA A 255 -49.21 -75.69 43.31
C ALA A 255 -49.69 -77.00 43.98
N PRO A 256 -49.22 -77.30 45.20
CA PRO A 256 -49.58 -78.52 45.92
C PRO A 256 -50.91 -78.39 46.67
N ILE A 257 -51.61 -79.51 46.82
CA ILE A 257 -52.74 -79.73 47.73
C ILE A 257 -52.18 -80.55 48.89
N GLU A 258 -51.89 -79.87 50.01
CA GLU A 258 -50.97 -80.37 51.04
C GLU A 258 -51.46 -81.62 51.76
N LYS A 259 -52.76 -81.72 52.09
CA LYS A 259 -53.28 -82.83 52.92
C LYS A 259 -53.22 -84.18 52.19
N GLU A 260 -53.61 -84.20 50.92
CA GLU A 260 -53.68 -85.40 50.09
C GLU A 260 -52.36 -85.69 49.33
N LYS A 261 -51.38 -84.77 49.40
CA LYS A 261 -50.15 -84.80 48.58
C LYS A 261 -50.45 -84.85 47.08
N TRP A 262 -51.47 -84.11 46.66
CA TRP A 262 -51.78 -83.91 45.25
C TRP A 262 -51.20 -82.59 44.76
N SER A 263 -51.24 -82.35 43.46
CA SER A 263 -50.87 -81.06 42.89
C SER A 263 -51.74 -80.72 41.71
N VAL A 264 -52.07 -79.45 41.57
CA VAL A 264 -52.79 -78.90 40.42
C VAL A 264 -51.84 -78.06 39.57
N VAL A 265 -52.04 -78.10 38.26
CA VAL A 265 -51.36 -77.22 37.31
C VAL A 265 -52.38 -76.56 36.40
N VAL A 266 -52.11 -75.30 36.07
CA VAL A 266 -52.88 -74.47 35.15
C VAL A 266 -51.96 -74.09 33.99
N ILE A 267 -52.40 -74.35 32.77
CA ILE A 267 -51.61 -74.20 31.54
C ILE A 267 -52.09 -72.95 30.77
N LEU A 268 -51.16 -72.23 30.13
CA LEU A 268 -51.42 -71.14 29.17
C LEU A 268 -50.50 -71.26 27.95
N GLU A 269 -51.01 -71.12 26.72
CA GLU A 269 -50.20 -71.15 25.49
C GLU A 269 -49.50 -69.79 25.22
N LYS A 270 -48.21 -69.79 24.86
CA LYS A 270 -47.42 -68.57 24.60
C LYS A 270 -47.89 -67.78 23.37
N SER A 271 -48.47 -68.47 22.38
CA SER A 271 -49.03 -67.80 21.19
C SER A 271 -50.23 -66.93 21.52
N GLU A 272 -51.03 -67.31 22.53
CA GLU A 272 -52.11 -66.44 23.02
C GLU A 272 -51.54 -65.20 23.68
N LEU A 273 -50.51 -65.38 24.53
CA LEU A 273 -49.82 -64.29 25.20
C LEU A 273 -49.28 -63.24 24.20
N LEU A 274 -48.53 -63.67 23.19
CA LEU A 274 -47.93 -62.75 22.22
C LEU A 274 -48.94 -62.10 21.27
N SER A 275 -50.13 -62.69 21.08
CA SER A 275 -51.18 -62.10 20.24
C SER A 275 -51.73 -60.78 20.78
N GLU A 276 -51.54 -60.49 22.07
CA GLU A 276 -51.89 -59.20 22.67
C GLU A 276 -51.00 -58.05 22.13
N LEU A 277 -49.81 -58.37 21.62
CA LEU A 277 -48.83 -57.39 21.10
C LEU A 277 -49.01 -57.09 19.60
N ASP A 278 -49.89 -57.79 18.89
CA ASP A 278 -50.09 -57.59 17.44
C ASP A 278 -50.61 -56.18 17.12
N SER A 279 -51.47 -55.64 17.98
CA SER A 279 -51.97 -54.26 17.86
C SER A 279 -50.84 -53.21 17.99
N LEU A 280 -49.88 -53.46 18.89
CA LEU A 280 -48.70 -52.62 19.11
C LEU A 280 -47.77 -52.64 17.90
N LYS A 281 -47.56 -53.82 17.29
CA LYS A 281 -46.73 -54.00 16.09
C LYS A 281 -47.28 -53.22 14.89
N ILE A 282 -48.60 -53.25 14.69
CA ILE A 282 -49.25 -52.54 13.58
C ILE A 282 -49.20 -51.02 13.78
N SER A 283 -49.52 -50.52 14.99
CA SER A 283 -49.55 -49.08 15.26
C SER A 283 -48.17 -48.42 15.15
N THR A 284 -47.13 -49.07 15.67
CA THR A 284 -45.73 -48.58 15.61
C THR A 284 -45.16 -48.58 14.19
N THR A 285 -45.53 -49.56 13.36
CA THR A 285 -45.11 -49.64 11.95
C THR A 285 -45.76 -48.52 11.13
N LEU A 286 -47.06 -48.30 11.27
CA LEU A 286 -47.78 -47.22 10.55
C LEU A 286 -47.27 -45.83 10.96
N GLY A 287 -47.04 -45.62 12.26
CA GLY A 287 -46.46 -44.36 12.76
C GLY A 287 -45.07 -44.09 12.16
N SER A 288 -44.21 -45.10 12.10
CA SER A 288 -42.85 -44.97 11.54
C SER A 288 -42.85 -44.59 10.06
N VAL A 289 -43.73 -45.20 9.25
CA VAL A 289 -43.87 -44.87 7.82
C VAL A 289 -44.38 -43.45 7.62
N PHE A 290 -45.38 -43.02 8.42
CA PHE A 290 -45.93 -41.66 8.34
C PHE A 290 -44.86 -40.58 8.62
N PHE A 291 -44.10 -40.72 9.71
CA PHE A 291 -43.06 -39.76 10.06
C PHE A 291 -41.89 -39.76 9.06
N LEU A 292 -41.58 -40.90 8.46
CA LEU A 292 -40.56 -40.99 7.41
C LEU A 292 -40.97 -40.19 6.17
N ILE A 293 -42.21 -40.35 5.68
CA ILE A 293 -42.73 -39.60 4.54
C ILE A 293 -42.74 -38.09 4.83
N LEU A 294 -43.23 -37.71 6.01
CA LEU A 294 -43.30 -36.31 6.43
C LEU A 294 -41.91 -35.66 6.49
N GLY A 295 -40.92 -36.38 7.04
CA GLY A 295 -39.53 -35.91 7.11
C GLY A 295 -38.89 -35.71 5.74
N VAL A 296 -39.14 -36.62 4.79
CA VAL A 296 -38.65 -36.51 3.41
C VAL A 296 -39.24 -35.27 2.69
N ILE A 297 -40.52 -34.97 2.90
CA ILE A 297 -41.19 -33.80 2.29
C ILE A 297 -40.60 -32.50 2.84
N ILE A 298 -40.47 -32.38 4.17
CA ILE A 298 -39.92 -31.19 4.81
C ILE A 298 -38.48 -30.94 4.34
N ILE A 299 -37.64 -31.99 4.34
CA ILE A 299 -36.24 -31.83 3.95
C ILE A 299 -36.08 -31.50 2.46
N TYR A 300 -36.98 -32.00 1.60
CA TYR A 300 -37.00 -31.63 0.19
C TYR A 300 -37.24 -30.12 -0.01
N ILE A 301 -38.20 -29.54 0.71
CA ILE A 301 -38.53 -28.10 0.61
C ILE A 301 -37.34 -27.24 1.04
N ILE A 302 -36.73 -27.56 2.19
CA ILE A 302 -35.57 -26.83 2.72
C ILE A 302 -34.38 -26.95 1.76
N SER A 303 -34.05 -28.18 1.35
CA SER A 303 -32.92 -28.46 0.46
C SER A 303 -33.07 -27.79 -0.91
N HIS A 304 -34.30 -27.74 -1.44
CA HIS A 304 -34.56 -27.08 -2.71
C HIS A 304 -34.42 -25.55 -2.62
N ARG A 305 -34.96 -24.92 -1.57
CA ARG A 305 -34.84 -23.48 -1.34
C ARG A 305 -33.38 -23.05 -1.17
N LEU A 306 -32.62 -23.77 -0.33
CA LEU A 306 -31.20 -23.47 -0.08
C LEU A 306 -30.35 -23.65 -1.34
N SER A 307 -30.50 -24.79 -2.04
CA SER A 307 -29.71 -25.08 -3.24
C SER A 307 -29.96 -24.08 -4.37
N THR A 308 -31.18 -23.56 -4.51
CA THR A 308 -31.51 -22.60 -5.58
C THR A 308 -30.87 -21.24 -5.30
N ARG A 309 -30.88 -20.81 -4.04
CA ARG A 309 -30.27 -19.54 -3.59
C ARG A 309 -28.75 -19.55 -3.74
N ILE A 310 -28.08 -20.62 -3.29
CA ILE A 310 -26.62 -20.77 -3.46
C ILE A 310 -26.24 -20.78 -4.95
N LYS A 311 -27.03 -21.44 -5.80
CA LYS A 311 -26.77 -21.48 -7.25
C LYS A 311 -26.88 -20.10 -7.90
N TYR A 312 -27.82 -19.26 -7.44
CA TYR A 312 -27.92 -17.87 -7.90
C TYR A 312 -26.64 -17.08 -7.57
N SER A 313 -26.21 -17.12 -6.31
CA SER A 313 -25.00 -16.40 -5.89
C SER A 313 -23.73 -16.92 -6.57
N SER A 314 -23.64 -18.22 -6.82
CA SER A 314 -22.57 -18.81 -7.61
C SER A 314 -22.58 -18.29 -9.06
N ASN A 315 -23.75 -18.18 -9.70
CA ASN A 315 -23.86 -17.62 -11.04
C ASN A 315 -23.52 -16.13 -11.06
N ALA A 316 -23.98 -15.35 -10.06
CA ALA A 316 -23.66 -13.94 -9.94
C ALA A 316 -22.15 -13.70 -9.80
N LEU A 317 -21.46 -14.49 -8.96
CA LEU A 317 -19.99 -14.47 -8.88
C LEU A 317 -19.33 -14.85 -10.20
N ASN A 318 -19.88 -15.82 -10.92
CA ASN A 318 -19.31 -16.24 -12.21
C ASN A 318 -19.41 -15.12 -13.27
N ILE A 319 -20.48 -14.32 -13.24
CA ILE A 319 -20.62 -13.13 -14.10
C ILE A 319 -19.60 -12.07 -13.68
N LEU A 320 -19.50 -11.75 -12.38
CA LEU A 320 -18.52 -10.79 -11.87
C LEU A 320 -17.08 -11.20 -12.22
N ALA A 321 -16.77 -12.51 -12.18
CA ALA A 321 -15.45 -13.04 -12.56
C ALA A 321 -15.12 -12.88 -14.05
N THR A 322 -16.12 -12.69 -14.92
CA THR A 322 -15.88 -12.34 -16.33
C THR A 322 -15.57 -10.86 -16.55
N GLY A 323 -15.57 -10.05 -15.49
CA GLY A 323 -15.38 -8.60 -15.58
C GLY A 323 -16.65 -7.84 -15.99
N ASP A 324 -17.82 -8.50 -16.01
CA ASP A 324 -19.10 -7.87 -16.26
C ASP A 324 -19.76 -7.42 -14.95
N PHE A 325 -19.67 -6.12 -14.67
CA PHE A 325 -20.24 -5.47 -13.49
C PHE A 325 -21.57 -4.76 -13.78
N THR A 326 -22.18 -4.97 -14.96
CA THR A 326 -23.44 -4.32 -15.36
C THR A 326 -24.67 -5.02 -14.77
N ASN A 327 -24.57 -6.33 -14.53
CA ASN A 327 -25.65 -7.12 -13.97
C ASN A 327 -25.80 -6.86 -12.47
N MET A 328 -26.79 -6.05 -12.09
CA MET A 328 -27.09 -5.79 -10.69
C MET A 328 -27.53 -7.06 -9.96
N ILE A 329 -27.03 -7.23 -8.73
CA ILE A 329 -27.54 -8.26 -7.83
C ILE A 329 -29.03 -7.99 -7.57
N SER A 330 -29.90 -8.91 -7.96
CA SER A 330 -31.36 -8.77 -7.84
C SER A 330 -31.80 -8.46 -6.40
N ASP A 331 -32.62 -7.40 -6.28
CA ASP A 331 -33.26 -6.94 -5.03
C ASP A 331 -33.93 -8.03 -4.21
N LYS A 332 -34.44 -9.08 -4.88
CA LYS A 332 -35.08 -10.21 -4.22
C LYS A 332 -34.15 -10.89 -3.22
N TYR A 333 -32.86 -11.00 -3.54
CA TYR A 333 -31.87 -11.66 -2.68
C TYR A 333 -31.25 -10.71 -1.66
N LEU A 334 -31.19 -9.41 -1.95
CA LEU A 334 -30.69 -8.38 -1.04
C LEU A 334 -31.59 -8.18 0.20
N LYS A 335 -32.89 -8.46 0.06
CA LYS A 335 -33.90 -8.30 1.14
C LYS A 335 -33.98 -9.48 2.11
N TYR A 336 -33.19 -10.54 1.91
CA TYR A 336 -33.15 -11.63 2.88
C TYR A 336 -32.43 -11.19 4.17
N ASN A 337 -32.98 -11.59 5.32
CA ASN A 337 -32.38 -11.36 6.64
C ASN A 337 -31.66 -12.62 7.15
N ASP A 338 -31.14 -13.44 6.23
CA ASP A 338 -30.37 -14.66 6.50
C ASP A 338 -28.98 -14.55 5.86
N GLU A 339 -28.14 -15.58 6.01
CA GLU A 339 -26.77 -15.59 5.50
C GLU A 339 -26.70 -15.44 3.97
N ILE A 340 -27.79 -15.75 3.25
CA ILE A 340 -27.87 -15.53 1.79
C ILE A 340 -28.00 -14.03 1.49
N GLY A 341 -28.78 -13.30 2.29
CA GLY A 341 -28.91 -11.86 2.19
C GLY A 341 -27.61 -11.13 2.49
N ASP A 342 -26.89 -11.52 3.53
CA ASP A 342 -25.58 -10.98 3.86
C ASP A 342 -24.57 -11.23 2.72
N MET A 343 -24.60 -12.43 2.13
CA MET A 343 -23.75 -12.78 1.01
C MET A 343 -24.10 -11.94 -0.24
N ALA A 344 -25.39 -11.74 -0.55
CA ALA A 344 -25.82 -10.92 -1.67
C ALA A 344 -25.46 -9.43 -1.48
N ASN A 345 -25.63 -8.89 -0.27
CA ASN A 345 -25.23 -7.52 0.06
C ASN A 345 -23.71 -7.31 -0.02
N SER A 346 -22.93 -8.30 0.44
CA SER A 346 -21.47 -8.26 0.33
C SER A 346 -21.01 -8.32 -1.12
N MET A 347 -21.64 -9.16 -1.96
CA MET A 347 -21.38 -9.18 -3.41
C MET A 347 -21.72 -7.86 -4.07
N ASN A 348 -22.85 -7.23 -3.71
CA ASN A 348 -23.24 -5.93 -4.24
C ASN A 348 -22.25 -4.81 -3.85
N LYS A 349 -21.80 -4.80 -2.60
CA LYS A 349 -20.74 -3.87 -2.15
C LYS A 349 -19.45 -4.10 -2.93
N MET A 350 -19.03 -5.36 -3.10
CA MET A 350 -17.84 -5.72 -3.87
C MET A 350 -17.94 -5.26 -5.33
N GLN A 351 -19.08 -5.49 -5.98
CA GLN A 351 -19.35 -5.04 -7.35
C GLN A 351 -19.20 -3.52 -7.47
N ASN A 352 -19.83 -2.76 -6.58
CA ASN A 352 -19.74 -1.29 -6.59
C ASN A 352 -18.33 -0.79 -6.32
N SER A 353 -17.63 -1.34 -5.32
CA SER A 353 -16.25 -0.94 -5.01
C SER A 353 -15.27 -1.24 -6.16
N ILE A 354 -15.44 -2.36 -6.87
CA ILE A 354 -14.62 -2.66 -8.06
C ILE A 354 -14.97 -1.69 -9.20
N LYS A 355 -16.26 -1.42 -9.44
CA LYS A 355 -16.71 -0.45 -10.45
C LYS A 355 -16.13 0.95 -10.19
N ASP A 356 -16.18 1.42 -8.95
CA ASP A 356 -15.61 2.72 -8.56
C ASP A 356 -14.09 2.74 -8.75
N MET A 357 -13.39 1.67 -8.36
CA MET A 357 -11.93 1.55 -8.53
C MET A 357 -11.53 1.59 -10.01
N ILE A 358 -12.23 0.83 -10.88
CA ILE A 358 -11.97 0.84 -12.33
C ILE A 358 -12.25 2.24 -12.91
N THR A 359 -13.34 2.89 -12.50
CA THR A 359 -13.69 4.24 -12.97
C THR A 359 -12.61 5.26 -12.61
N VAL A 360 -12.20 5.32 -11.34
CA VAL A 360 -11.13 6.23 -10.88
C VAL A 360 -9.81 5.92 -11.57
N SER A 361 -9.49 4.65 -11.79
CA SER A 361 -8.26 4.24 -12.48
C SER A 361 -8.28 4.64 -13.96
N LYS A 362 -9.44 4.57 -14.61
CA LYS A 362 -9.63 5.02 -16.00
C LYS A 362 -9.51 6.53 -16.14
N ASP A 363 -10.17 7.29 -15.28
CA ASP A 363 -10.05 8.76 -15.25
C ASP A 363 -8.59 9.20 -15.00
N SER A 364 -7.91 8.54 -14.06
CA SER A 364 -6.49 8.80 -13.77
C SER A 364 -5.61 8.51 -14.98
N SER A 365 -5.89 7.42 -15.72
CA SER A 365 -5.16 7.07 -16.94
C SER A 365 -5.37 8.11 -18.03
N PHE A 366 -6.58 8.64 -18.24
CA PHE A 366 -6.81 9.73 -19.20
C PHE A 366 -6.03 11.01 -18.85
N VAL A 367 -5.93 11.35 -17.56
CA VAL A 367 -5.14 12.50 -17.10
C VAL A 367 -3.64 12.26 -17.37
N ILE A 368 -3.13 11.05 -17.11
CA ILE A 368 -1.74 10.69 -17.39
C ILE A 368 -1.45 10.74 -18.89
N ASP A 369 -2.34 10.21 -19.73
CA ASP A 369 -2.22 10.24 -21.20
C ASP A 369 -2.09 11.69 -21.71
N THR A 370 -2.99 12.57 -21.27
CA THR A 370 -2.99 14.00 -21.62
C THR A 370 -1.72 14.71 -21.15
N ASN A 371 -1.32 14.49 -19.90
CA ASN A 371 -0.11 15.11 -19.34
C ASN A 371 1.17 14.61 -20.00
N SER A 372 1.23 13.34 -20.38
CA SER A 372 2.36 12.77 -21.11
C SER A 372 2.49 13.37 -22.51
N SER A 373 1.36 13.54 -23.21
CA SER A 373 1.35 14.23 -24.51
C SER A 373 1.82 15.69 -24.40
N ASN A 374 1.33 16.41 -23.38
CA ASN A 374 1.79 17.78 -23.09
C ASN A 374 3.28 17.82 -22.76
N LEU A 375 3.77 16.90 -21.92
CA LEU A 375 5.18 16.81 -21.55
C LEU A 375 6.06 16.54 -22.76
N SER A 376 5.64 15.67 -23.69
CA SER A 376 6.35 15.43 -24.96
C SER A 376 6.45 16.70 -25.81
N ASN A 377 5.36 17.47 -25.93
CA ASN A 377 5.35 18.72 -26.69
C ASN A 377 6.22 19.81 -26.04
N ILE A 378 6.15 19.96 -24.71
CA ILE A 378 7.00 20.91 -23.96
C ILE A 378 8.47 20.53 -24.15
N SER A 379 8.81 19.24 -24.07
CA SER A 379 10.17 18.77 -24.23
C SER A 379 10.70 19.03 -25.65
N LYS A 380 9.88 18.84 -26.69
CA LYS A 380 10.24 19.26 -28.07
C LYS A 380 10.48 20.76 -28.21
N ASN A 381 9.70 21.59 -27.53
CA ASN A 381 9.94 23.04 -27.52
C ASN A 381 11.24 23.39 -26.77
N MET A 382 11.59 22.62 -25.74
CA MET A 382 12.84 22.78 -25.00
C MET A 382 14.06 22.42 -25.87
N VAL A 383 13.97 21.36 -26.68
CA VAL A 383 14.97 21.04 -27.72
C VAL A 383 15.21 22.24 -28.65
N LEU A 384 14.14 22.79 -29.24
CA LEU A 384 14.26 23.96 -30.13
C LEU A 384 14.84 25.19 -29.41
N SER A 385 14.50 25.38 -28.14
CA SER A 385 15.01 26.49 -27.33
C SER A 385 16.50 26.32 -27.04
N SER A 386 16.94 25.11 -26.71
CA SER A 386 18.34 24.76 -26.52
C SER A 386 19.16 25.00 -27.78
N ASP A 387 18.67 24.57 -28.95
CA ASP A 387 19.32 24.82 -30.25
C ASP A 387 19.48 26.34 -30.50
N ASN A 388 18.44 27.13 -30.21
CA ASN A 388 18.51 28.59 -30.36
C ASN A 388 19.52 29.23 -29.39
N VAL A 389 19.60 28.74 -28.14
CA VAL A 389 20.60 29.21 -27.17
C VAL A 389 22.01 28.88 -27.66
N ALA A 390 22.26 27.65 -28.11
CA ALA A 390 23.55 27.24 -28.67
C ALA A 390 23.95 28.10 -29.87
N SER A 391 23.03 28.34 -30.81
CA SER A 391 23.27 29.21 -31.97
C SER A 391 23.56 30.65 -31.54
N SER A 392 22.82 31.17 -30.55
CA SER A 392 23.04 32.54 -30.05
C SER A 392 24.40 32.67 -29.37
N MET A 393 24.84 31.64 -28.63
CA MET A 393 26.17 31.63 -28.01
C MET A 393 27.30 31.50 -29.03
N GLN A 394 27.10 30.79 -30.14
CA GLN A 394 28.04 30.81 -31.26
C GLN A 394 28.18 32.21 -31.88
N GLU A 395 27.08 32.95 -32.02
CA GLU A 395 27.13 34.34 -32.49
C GLU A 395 27.87 35.23 -31.48
N VAL A 396 27.62 35.07 -30.17
CA VAL A 396 28.35 35.79 -29.12
C VAL A 396 29.85 35.47 -29.18
N ALA A 397 30.23 34.20 -29.28
CA ALA A 397 31.62 33.79 -29.39
C ALA A 397 32.31 34.38 -30.63
N SER A 398 31.60 34.42 -31.78
CA SER A 398 32.08 35.08 -32.99
C SER A 398 32.28 36.59 -32.78
N GLY A 399 31.31 37.26 -32.14
CA GLY A 399 31.39 38.68 -31.79
C GLY A 399 32.55 39.00 -30.85
N ILE A 400 32.82 38.14 -29.87
CA ILE A 400 33.95 38.28 -28.94
C ILE A 400 35.29 38.09 -29.65
N ASN A 401 35.39 37.14 -30.59
CA ASN A 401 36.60 36.99 -31.40
C ASN A 401 36.86 38.22 -32.28
N ALA A 402 35.81 38.81 -32.88
CA ALA A 402 35.95 40.07 -33.61
C ALA A 402 36.42 41.20 -32.68
N GLN A 403 35.82 41.32 -31.49
CA GLN A 403 36.21 42.32 -30.49
C GLN A 403 37.67 42.14 -30.04
N ALA A 404 38.13 40.91 -29.82
CA ALA A 404 39.52 40.64 -29.45
C ALA A 404 40.50 41.10 -30.55
N ASN A 405 40.16 40.87 -31.83
CA ASN A 405 40.96 41.37 -32.95
C ASN A 405 40.97 42.90 -33.02
N ASP A 406 39.82 43.56 -32.80
CA ASP A 406 39.74 45.02 -32.76
C ASP A 406 40.62 45.59 -31.63
N LEU A 407 40.65 44.96 -30.45
CA LEU A 407 41.52 45.38 -29.35
C LEU A 407 43.02 45.26 -29.70
N VAL A 408 43.41 44.20 -30.42
CA VAL A 408 44.79 44.04 -30.93
C VAL A 408 45.13 45.16 -31.92
N GLU A 409 44.20 45.51 -32.82
CA GLU A 409 44.39 46.61 -33.76
C GLU A 409 44.53 47.97 -33.03
N ILE A 410 43.68 48.24 -32.04
CA ILE A 410 43.73 49.49 -31.25
C ILE A 410 45.08 49.61 -30.53
N THR A 411 45.58 48.52 -29.92
CA THR A 411 46.92 48.51 -29.30
C THR A 411 48.00 48.85 -30.33
N GLY A 412 47.91 48.30 -31.55
CA GLY A 412 48.80 48.65 -32.66
C GLY A 412 48.75 50.14 -33.03
N ILE A 413 47.55 50.72 -33.12
CA ILE A 413 47.34 52.14 -33.39
C ILE A 413 47.96 53.01 -32.29
N LEU A 414 47.77 52.64 -31.02
CA LEU A 414 48.31 53.37 -29.86
C LEU A 414 49.84 53.29 -29.79
N ASN A 415 50.44 52.16 -30.15
CA ASN A 415 51.90 52.05 -30.25
C ASN A 415 52.48 52.98 -31.34
N ASN A 416 51.83 53.03 -32.51
CA ASN A 416 52.22 53.97 -33.56
C ASN A 416 52.00 55.44 -33.13
N PHE A 417 50.91 55.71 -32.41
CA PHE A 417 50.65 57.01 -31.82
C PHE A 417 51.74 57.42 -30.82
N SER A 418 52.21 56.49 -29.98
CA SER A 418 53.33 56.68 -29.04
C SER A 418 54.59 57.14 -29.77
N SER A 419 54.97 56.44 -30.84
CA SER A 419 56.15 56.82 -31.65
C SER A 419 55.99 58.21 -32.27
N LYS A 420 54.80 58.57 -32.76
CA LYS A 420 54.54 59.92 -33.29
C LYS A 420 54.61 60.99 -32.20
N LEU A 421 54.15 60.68 -31.00
CA LEU A 421 54.19 61.58 -29.85
C LEU A 421 55.62 61.81 -29.36
N GLU A 422 56.45 60.76 -29.31
CA GLU A 422 57.89 60.88 -29.03
C GLU A 422 58.58 61.81 -30.03
N ASN A 423 58.31 61.64 -31.33
CA ASN A 423 58.83 62.55 -32.36
C ASN A 423 58.38 64.00 -32.13
N ILE A 424 57.14 64.24 -31.66
CA ILE A 424 56.67 65.59 -31.34
C ILE A 424 57.45 66.16 -30.16
N VAL A 425 57.68 65.37 -29.10
CA VAL A 425 58.47 65.78 -27.93
C VAL A 425 59.90 66.15 -28.33
N ASP A 426 60.54 65.34 -29.18
CA ASP A 426 61.87 65.64 -29.70
C ASP A 426 61.89 66.93 -30.52
N ASN A 427 60.91 67.13 -31.42
CA ASN A 427 60.80 68.38 -32.18
C ASN A 427 60.57 69.60 -31.28
N ILE A 428 59.80 69.46 -30.20
CA ILE A 428 59.57 70.54 -29.23
C ILE A 428 60.87 70.92 -28.53
N LYS A 429 61.69 69.91 -28.16
CA LYS A 429 63.01 70.13 -27.57
C LYS A 429 63.93 70.89 -28.55
N ASP A 430 63.96 70.48 -29.81
CA ASP A 430 64.74 71.18 -30.85
C ASP A 430 64.26 72.63 -31.03
N ILE A 431 62.95 72.87 -30.99
CA ILE A 431 62.38 74.22 -31.07
C ILE A 431 62.78 75.05 -29.84
N ASP A 432 62.78 74.48 -28.63
CA ASP A 432 63.21 75.17 -27.41
C ASP A 432 64.68 75.60 -27.48
N GLU A 433 65.57 74.67 -27.85
CA GLU A 433 67.01 74.92 -28.03
C GLU A 433 67.27 76.01 -29.09
N ASN A 434 66.60 75.91 -30.25
CA ASN A 434 66.71 76.91 -31.31
C ASN A 434 66.16 78.28 -30.87
N THR A 435 65.07 78.31 -30.12
CA THR A 435 64.47 79.57 -29.61
C THR A 435 65.40 80.26 -28.63
N LEU A 436 66.06 79.49 -27.74
CA LEU A 436 67.09 80.01 -26.82
C LEU A 436 68.31 80.56 -27.59
N SER A 437 68.78 79.83 -28.60
CA SER A 437 69.89 80.28 -29.45
C SER A 437 69.54 81.56 -30.23
N MET A 438 68.34 81.64 -30.80
CA MET A 438 67.84 82.85 -31.47
C MET A 438 67.78 84.04 -30.51
N ASN A 439 67.35 83.82 -29.26
CA ASN A 439 67.32 84.88 -28.25
C ASN A 439 68.74 85.41 -27.97
N GLU A 440 69.72 84.52 -27.81
CA GLU A 440 71.12 84.91 -27.60
C GLU A 440 71.68 85.69 -28.79
N LEU A 441 71.49 85.18 -30.02
CA LEU A 441 71.94 85.85 -31.25
C LEU A 441 71.31 87.23 -31.45
N ALA A 442 70.01 87.37 -31.17
CA ALA A 442 69.32 88.65 -31.28
C ALA A 442 69.82 89.66 -30.22
N ASN A 443 70.04 89.23 -28.98
CA ASN A 443 70.63 90.08 -27.93
C ASN A 443 72.06 90.51 -28.29
N ASN A 444 72.90 89.58 -28.77
CA ASN A 444 74.26 89.88 -29.21
C ASN A 444 74.28 90.84 -30.40
N SER A 445 73.36 90.67 -31.36
CA SER A 445 73.26 91.56 -32.52
C SER A 445 72.76 92.95 -32.14
N SER A 446 71.80 93.05 -31.22
CA SER A 446 71.36 94.34 -30.65
C SER A 446 72.53 95.07 -29.95
N SER A 447 73.33 94.35 -29.17
CA SER A 447 74.55 94.89 -28.53
C SER A 447 75.57 95.38 -29.57
N ASN A 448 75.82 94.61 -30.64
CA ASN A 448 76.73 95.01 -31.72
C ASN A 448 76.22 96.25 -32.47
N MET A 449 74.91 96.39 -32.68
CA MET A 449 74.33 97.60 -33.28
C MET A 449 74.50 98.83 -32.39
N LYS A 450 74.43 98.66 -31.07
CA LYS A 450 74.75 99.74 -30.13
C LYS A 450 76.22 100.19 -30.25
N LEU A 451 77.16 99.25 -30.33
CA LEU A 451 78.58 99.57 -30.56
C LEU A 451 78.81 100.26 -31.92
N LEU A 452 78.07 99.85 -32.95
CA LEU A 452 78.12 100.49 -34.27
C LEU A 452 77.54 101.91 -34.22
N MET A 453 76.43 102.13 -33.51
CA MET A 453 75.86 103.46 -33.29
C MET A 453 76.86 104.39 -32.62
N ASP A 454 77.52 103.92 -31.55
CA ASP A 454 78.55 104.69 -30.84
C ASP A 454 79.73 105.04 -31.78
N SER A 455 80.14 104.10 -32.63
CA SER A 455 81.22 104.31 -33.61
C SER A 455 80.84 105.32 -34.69
N VAL A 456 79.64 105.22 -35.28
CA VAL A 456 79.14 106.16 -36.29
C VAL A 456 78.96 107.56 -35.70
N SER A 457 78.47 107.65 -34.46
CA SER A 457 78.40 108.91 -33.71
C SER A 457 79.78 109.55 -33.52
N GLY A 458 80.80 108.75 -33.17
CA GLY A 458 82.18 109.19 -33.08
C GLY A 458 82.76 109.68 -34.42
N ILE A 459 82.47 108.98 -35.53
CA ILE A 459 82.85 109.40 -36.89
C ILE A 459 82.16 110.72 -37.26
N SER A 460 80.86 110.86 -36.99
CA SER A 460 80.09 112.08 -37.24
C SER A 460 80.68 113.28 -36.49
N SER A 461 81.03 113.12 -35.21
CA SER A 461 81.72 114.16 -34.44
C SER A 461 83.09 114.54 -35.02
N SER A 462 83.86 113.55 -35.49
CA SER A 462 85.16 113.78 -36.13
C SER A 462 85.04 114.53 -37.46
N PHE A 463 84.07 114.15 -38.30
CA PHE A 463 83.77 114.83 -39.57
C PHE A 463 83.25 116.24 -39.35
N LYS A 464 82.42 116.46 -38.31
CA LYS A 464 82.00 117.81 -37.93
C LYS A 464 83.19 118.70 -37.58
N THR A 465 84.14 118.17 -36.81
CA THR A 465 85.39 118.87 -36.48
C THR A 465 86.23 119.16 -37.73
N LEU A 466 86.31 118.22 -38.70
CA LEU A 466 86.99 118.44 -39.97
C LEU A 466 86.32 119.55 -40.80
N SER A 467 84.99 119.52 -40.91
CA SER A 467 84.18 120.54 -41.58
C SER A 467 84.49 121.94 -41.04
N ASP A 468 84.48 122.08 -39.71
CA ASP A 468 84.77 123.37 -39.05
C ASP A 468 86.21 123.85 -39.33
N LYS A 469 87.18 122.94 -39.39
CA LYS A 469 88.58 123.27 -39.76
C LYS A 469 88.73 123.68 -41.23
N ILE A 470 88.02 123.03 -42.15
CA ILE A 470 88.04 123.38 -43.59
C ILE A 470 87.39 124.75 -43.81
N LEU A 471 86.29 125.06 -43.11
CA LEU A 471 85.69 126.38 -43.13
C LEU A 471 86.66 127.46 -42.65
N ALA A 472 87.36 127.21 -41.54
CA ALA A 472 88.41 128.11 -41.04
C ALA A 472 89.57 128.27 -42.04
N PHE A 473 89.99 127.17 -42.69
CA PHE A 473 91.03 127.21 -43.73
C PHE A 473 90.60 128.06 -44.93
N GLY A 474 89.35 127.93 -45.39
CA GLY A 474 88.80 128.77 -46.46
C GLY A 474 88.79 130.27 -46.12
N ILE A 475 88.56 130.63 -44.85
CA ILE A 475 88.68 132.02 -44.37
C ILE A 475 90.13 132.49 -44.46
N ASN A 476 91.09 131.69 -43.98
CA ASN A 476 92.52 132.03 -44.04
C ASN A 476 93.01 132.20 -45.48
N ILE A 477 92.55 131.36 -46.42
CA ILE A 477 92.92 131.48 -47.85
C ILE A 477 92.39 132.78 -48.46
N LYS A 478 91.19 133.23 -48.10
CA LYS A 478 90.68 134.55 -48.51
C LYS A 478 91.55 135.70 -47.98
N GLU A 479 92.03 135.59 -46.75
CA GLU A 479 92.92 136.58 -46.14
C GLU A 479 94.28 136.61 -46.87
N VAL A 480 94.87 135.45 -47.17
CA VAL A 480 96.11 135.36 -47.96
C VAL A 480 95.92 135.97 -49.36
N ASN A 481 94.81 135.69 -50.04
CA ASN A 481 94.51 136.28 -51.35
C ASN A 481 94.48 137.82 -51.29
N SER A 482 93.92 138.39 -50.22
CA SER A 482 93.90 139.83 -49.98
C SER A 482 95.31 140.40 -49.83
N ILE A 483 96.18 139.74 -49.06
CA ILE A 483 97.58 140.15 -48.89
C ILE A 483 98.33 140.09 -50.23
N VAL A 484 98.15 139.04 -51.02
CA VAL A 484 98.83 138.87 -52.33
C VAL A 484 98.39 139.96 -53.31
N ASN A 485 97.12 140.36 -53.31
CA ASN A 485 96.63 141.49 -54.12
C ASN A 485 97.28 142.83 -53.71
N ILE A 486 97.52 143.04 -52.40
CA ILE A 486 98.27 144.19 -51.90
C ILE A 486 99.72 144.14 -52.39
N ILE A 487 100.39 142.98 -52.31
CA ILE A 487 101.77 142.81 -52.80
C ILE A 487 101.84 143.10 -54.30
N ASN A 488 100.89 142.59 -55.10
CA ASN A 488 100.84 142.85 -56.54
C ASN A 488 100.67 144.36 -56.82
N SER A 489 99.81 145.03 -56.06
CA SER A 489 99.63 146.49 -56.14
C SER A 489 100.90 147.26 -55.77
N ILE A 490 101.66 146.81 -54.76
CA ILE A 490 102.95 147.39 -54.37
C ILE A 490 103.99 147.14 -55.46
N ALA A 491 104.02 145.95 -56.07
CA ALA A 491 104.93 145.62 -57.16
C ALA A 491 104.65 146.51 -58.39
N ASP A 492 103.39 146.73 -58.75
CA ASP A 492 103.00 147.64 -59.82
C ASP A 492 103.43 149.10 -59.55
N GLN A 493 103.22 149.59 -58.31
CA GLN A 493 103.69 150.91 -57.91
C GLN A 493 105.22 151.02 -57.93
N THR A 494 105.92 149.98 -57.47
CA THR A 494 107.39 149.94 -57.44
C THR A 494 107.97 149.89 -58.85
N ASN A 495 107.34 149.15 -59.76
CA ASN A 495 107.69 149.11 -61.18
C ASN A 495 107.54 150.49 -61.85
N LEU A 496 106.45 151.20 -61.54
CA LEU A 496 106.20 152.57 -62.01
C LEU A 496 107.22 153.57 -61.45
N LEU A 497 107.54 153.49 -60.15
CA LEU A 497 108.57 154.31 -59.50
C LEU A 497 109.95 154.05 -60.10
N ALA A 498 110.30 152.78 -60.31
CA ALA A 498 111.56 152.36 -60.92
C ALA A 498 111.66 152.79 -62.38
N LEU A 499 110.57 152.71 -63.15
CA LEU A 499 110.50 153.22 -64.53
C LEU A 499 110.74 154.73 -64.58
N ASN A 500 110.07 155.50 -63.71
CA ASN A 500 110.28 156.95 -63.61
C ASN A 500 111.72 157.28 -63.21
N ALA A 501 112.30 156.58 -62.23
CA ALA A 501 113.69 156.76 -61.81
C ALA A 501 114.69 156.39 -62.93
N SER A 502 114.40 155.35 -63.71
CA SER A 502 115.24 154.93 -64.84
C SER A 502 115.19 155.93 -66.00
N ILE A 503 114.04 156.59 -66.22
CA ILE A 503 113.88 157.69 -67.17
C ILE A 503 114.70 158.90 -66.70
N GLU A 504 114.58 159.32 -65.44
CA GLU A 504 115.30 160.48 -64.91
C GLU A 504 116.83 160.26 -64.87
N ALA A 505 117.26 159.03 -64.59
CA ALA A 505 118.67 158.66 -64.66
C ALA A 505 119.24 158.68 -66.09
N ALA A 506 118.41 158.41 -67.11
CA ALA A 506 118.79 158.56 -68.52
C ALA A 506 118.93 160.04 -68.92
N ILE A 507 118.14 160.94 -68.31
CA ILE A 507 118.20 162.39 -68.52
C ILE A 507 119.49 163.00 -67.93
N ALA A 508 119.98 162.47 -66.80
CA ALA A 508 121.19 162.95 -66.13
C ALA A 508 122.52 162.57 -66.84
N GLY A 509 122.47 161.86 -67.98
CA GLY A 509 123.64 161.53 -68.80
C GLY A 509 124.73 160.74 -68.04
N ASP A 510 126.01 161.04 -68.27
CA ASP A 510 127.13 160.28 -67.70
C ASP A 510 127.17 160.27 -66.15
N ALA A 511 126.55 161.25 -65.48
CA ALA A 511 126.43 161.29 -64.01
C ALA A 511 125.35 160.33 -63.46
N GLY A 512 124.37 159.94 -64.27
CA GLY A 512 123.21 159.12 -63.88
C GLY A 512 123.38 157.61 -64.09
N LYS A 513 124.46 157.16 -64.75
CA LYS A 513 124.69 155.75 -65.12
C LYS A 513 124.56 154.77 -63.94
N GLY A 514 125.10 155.10 -62.77
CA GLY A 514 124.98 154.24 -61.58
C GLY A 514 123.54 154.12 -61.06
N PHE A 515 122.79 155.22 -61.08
CA PHE A 515 121.38 155.26 -60.69
C PHE A 515 120.47 154.54 -61.69
N ALA A 516 120.76 154.64 -62.99
CA ALA A 516 120.01 153.93 -64.04
C ALA A 516 120.12 152.41 -63.88
N VAL A 517 121.29 151.89 -63.52
CA VAL A 517 121.49 150.46 -63.25
C VAL A 517 120.64 150.03 -62.05
N VAL A 518 120.65 150.78 -60.94
CA VAL A 518 119.84 150.47 -59.75
C VAL A 518 118.34 150.56 -60.06
N ALA A 519 117.89 151.59 -60.76
CA ALA A 519 116.48 151.75 -61.12
C ALA A 519 116.00 150.63 -62.05
N ASN A 520 116.82 150.21 -63.03
CA ASN A 520 116.50 149.07 -63.88
C ASN A 520 116.49 147.76 -63.09
N GLU A 521 117.40 147.57 -62.13
CA GLU A 521 117.40 146.40 -61.24
C GLU A 521 116.14 146.36 -60.36
N VAL A 522 115.73 147.50 -59.78
CA VAL A 522 114.47 147.62 -59.01
C VAL A 522 113.26 147.37 -59.90
N LYS A 523 113.28 147.80 -61.16
CA LYS A 523 112.23 147.50 -62.15
C LYS A 523 112.11 146.00 -62.38
N VAL A 524 113.24 145.33 -62.63
CA VAL A 524 113.30 143.87 -62.82
C VAL A 524 112.81 143.14 -61.56
N LEU A 525 113.21 143.57 -60.36
CA LEU A 525 112.73 143.02 -59.08
C LEU A 525 111.23 143.22 -58.88
N ALA A 526 110.67 144.38 -59.25
CA ALA A 526 109.25 144.66 -59.17
C ALA A 526 108.44 143.81 -60.16
N GLU A 527 108.94 143.64 -61.39
CA GLU A 527 108.34 142.79 -62.42
C GLU A 527 108.39 141.31 -62.02
N GLN A 528 109.51 140.85 -61.44
CA GLN A 528 109.61 139.52 -60.81
C GLN A 528 108.67 139.33 -59.62
N THR A 529 108.49 140.37 -58.78
CA THR A 529 107.57 140.34 -57.63
C THR A 529 106.12 140.26 -58.12
N LYS A 530 105.78 140.97 -59.19
CA LYS A 530 104.48 140.89 -59.85
C LYS A 530 104.22 139.49 -60.41
N THR A 531 105.12 138.96 -61.23
CA THR A 531 104.99 137.60 -61.78
C THR A 531 104.89 136.55 -60.68
N SER A 532 105.67 136.70 -59.59
CA SER A 532 105.59 135.82 -58.43
C SER A 532 104.25 135.93 -57.70
N SER A 533 103.72 137.14 -57.52
CA SER A 533 102.42 137.39 -56.90
C SER A 533 101.27 136.83 -57.74
N GLU A 534 101.31 136.99 -59.07
CA GLU A 534 100.34 136.41 -60.00
C GLU A 534 100.36 134.86 -59.95
N ASN A 535 101.54 134.25 -59.86
CA ASN A 535 101.67 132.81 -59.64
C ASN A 535 101.07 132.38 -58.29
N ILE A 536 101.27 133.16 -57.22
CA ILE A 536 100.64 132.90 -55.91
C ILE A 536 99.12 133.08 -56.00
N THR A 537 98.61 134.10 -56.69
CA THR A 537 97.16 134.29 -56.90
C THR A 537 96.55 133.08 -57.61
N LYS A 538 97.23 132.53 -58.62
CA LYS A 538 96.79 131.30 -59.29
C LYS A 538 96.75 130.11 -58.32
N LEU A 539 97.81 129.89 -57.55
CA LEU A 539 97.86 128.82 -56.53
C LEU A 539 96.75 128.99 -55.48
N ILE A 540 96.49 130.21 -55.02
CA ILE A 540 95.44 130.53 -54.05
C ILE A 540 94.04 130.31 -54.65
N SER A 541 93.84 130.65 -55.92
CA SER A 541 92.61 130.34 -56.65
C SER A 541 92.38 128.83 -56.76
N ASP A 542 93.43 128.06 -57.07
CA ASP A 542 93.37 126.60 -57.15
C ASP A 542 93.05 126.00 -55.76
N ILE A 543 93.75 126.43 -54.69
CA ILE A 543 93.46 126.00 -53.30
C ILE A 543 92.06 126.40 -52.87
N SER A 544 91.58 127.59 -53.24
CA SER A 544 90.21 128.03 -52.92
C SER A 544 89.17 127.17 -53.63
N LYS A 545 89.42 126.77 -54.89
CA LYS A 545 88.55 125.86 -55.62
C LYS A 545 88.52 124.48 -54.95
N ASP A 546 89.68 123.94 -54.59
CA ASP A 546 89.79 122.67 -53.88
C ASP A 546 89.08 122.72 -52.52
N THR A 547 89.17 123.85 -51.80
CA THR A 547 88.48 124.04 -50.51
C THR A 547 86.95 124.02 -50.66
N ILE A 548 86.40 124.58 -51.74
CA ILE A 548 84.96 124.52 -52.02
C ILE A 548 84.52 123.08 -52.26
N VAL A 549 85.28 122.33 -53.07
CA VAL A 549 85.00 120.91 -53.35
C VAL A 549 85.06 120.08 -52.05
N ILE A 550 86.11 120.24 -51.24
CA ILE A 550 86.23 119.53 -49.95
C ILE A 550 85.08 119.87 -49.00
N THR A 551 84.60 121.12 -49.01
CA THR A 551 83.44 121.53 -48.19
C THR A 551 82.16 120.85 -48.64
N GLU A 552 81.93 120.77 -49.95
CA GLU A 552 80.79 120.04 -50.55
C GLU A 552 80.85 118.54 -50.20
N ASP A 553 82.01 117.90 -50.40
CA ASP A 553 82.23 116.49 -50.04
C ASP A 553 81.99 116.22 -48.55
N THR A 554 82.41 117.15 -47.67
CA THR A 554 82.19 117.04 -46.22
C THR A 554 80.72 117.15 -45.85
N ASN A 555 79.96 118.02 -46.52
CA ASN A 555 78.51 118.15 -46.31
C ASN A 555 77.76 116.90 -46.80
N ASN A 556 78.15 116.36 -47.95
CA ASN A 556 77.60 115.10 -48.48
C ASN A 556 77.87 113.95 -47.51
N MET A 557 79.10 113.82 -46.99
CA MET A 557 79.43 112.81 -45.99
C MET A 557 78.61 112.94 -44.70
N ASN A 558 78.36 114.17 -44.23
CA ASN A 558 77.50 114.38 -43.06
C ASN A 558 76.04 113.94 -43.30
N SER A 559 75.52 114.14 -44.52
CA SER A 559 74.21 113.62 -44.93
C SER A 559 74.19 112.08 -44.94
N GLU A 560 75.22 111.46 -45.51
CA GLU A 560 75.37 109.98 -45.51
C GLU A 560 75.43 109.41 -44.09
N LEU A 561 76.21 110.03 -43.19
CA LEU A 561 76.30 109.59 -41.79
C LEU A 561 74.95 109.70 -41.04
N ASN A 562 74.16 110.74 -41.29
CA ASN A 562 72.81 110.84 -40.74
C ASN A 562 71.88 109.74 -41.29
N GLY A 563 72.03 109.39 -42.58
CA GLY A 563 71.36 108.24 -43.18
C GLY A 563 71.71 106.93 -42.46
N GLN A 564 73.00 106.71 -42.15
CA GLN A 564 73.45 105.52 -41.42
C GLN A 564 72.88 105.44 -40.00
N VAL A 565 72.78 106.56 -39.28
CA VAL A 565 72.14 106.59 -37.95
C VAL A 565 70.69 106.10 -38.00
N ASN A 566 69.93 106.52 -39.01
CA ASN A 566 68.54 106.06 -39.17
C ASN A 566 68.46 104.56 -39.44
N ILE A 567 69.29 104.04 -40.34
CA ILE A 567 69.35 102.59 -40.67
C ILE A 567 69.71 101.76 -39.42
N ILE A 568 70.67 102.21 -38.61
CA ILE A 568 71.05 101.51 -37.38
C ILE A 568 69.87 101.49 -36.38
N ASN A 569 69.17 102.61 -36.19
CA ASN A 569 67.99 102.67 -35.31
C ASN A 569 66.86 101.74 -35.78
N GLU A 570 66.56 101.71 -37.08
CA GLU A 570 65.58 100.78 -37.66
C GLU A 570 65.99 99.32 -37.43
N THR A 571 67.28 99.02 -37.57
CA THR A 571 67.83 97.69 -37.32
C THR A 571 67.77 97.30 -35.84
N MET A 572 68.05 98.23 -34.92
CA MET A 572 67.89 98.02 -33.48
C MET A 572 66.45 97.72 -33.10
N ASN A 573 65.49 98.51 -33.61
CA ASN A 573 64.06 98.27 -33.40
C ASN A 573 63.63 96.89 -33.93
N SER A 574 64.21 96.45 -35.06
CA SER A 574 63.96 95.12 -35.60
C SER A 574 64.43 94.01 -34.66
N PHE A 575 65.61 94.15 -34.04
CA PHE A 575 66.08 93.20 -33.03
C PHE A 575 65.22 93.21 -31.76
N GLU A 576 64.75 94.37 -31.30
CA GLU A 576 63.82 94.44 -30.16
C GLU A 576 62.51 93.69 -30.44
N ASN A 577 61.95 93.85 -31.64
CA ASN A 577 60.77 93.12 -32.07
C ASN A 577 61.01 91.60 -32.14
N ILE A 578 62.18 91.16 -32.62
CA ILE A 578 62.57 89.74 -32.62
C ILE A 578 62.66 89.20 -31.19
N ILE A 579 63.32 89.91 -30.28
CA ILE A 579 63.44 89.51 -28.86
C ILE A 579 62.05 89.42 -28.21
N ALA A 580 61.17 90.38 -28.47
CA ALA A 580 59.80 90.37 -27.98
C ALA A 580 59.02 89.15 -28.52
N ALA A 581 59.13 88.86 -29.82
CA ALA A 581 58.50 87.68 -30.42
C ALA A 581 59.01 86.39 -29.77
N ILE A 582 60.33 86.24 -29.58
CA ILE A 582 60.93 85.08 -28.92
C ILE A 582 60.41 84.89 -27.48
N LYS A 583 60.30 85.97 -26.70
CA LYS A 583 59.74 85.92 -25.35
C LYS A 583 58.29 85.43 -25.31
N THR A 584 57.53 85.59 -26.39
CA THR A 584 56.17 85.03 -26.49
C THR A 584 56.15 83.56 -26.93
N VAL A 585 57.20 83.07 -27.59
CA VAL A 585 57.30 81.68 -28.08
C VAL A 585 57.70 80.73 -26.96
N ILE A 586 58.68 81.10 -26.13
CA ILE A 586 59.16 80.27 -25.00
C ILE A 586 58.03 79.67 -24.14
N PRO A 587 57.08 80.45 -23.59
CA PRO A 587 56.01 79.88 -22.76
C PRO A 587 55.06 78.97 -23.56
N LYS A 588 54.91 79.18 -24.86
CA LYS A 588 54.10 78.31 -25.73
C LYS A 588 54.79 76.96 -25.93
N VAL A 589 56.09 76.94 -26.16
CA VAL A 589 56.88 75.69 -26.28
C VAL A 589 56.75 74.86 -25.00
N GLN A 590 56.87 75.49 -23.83
CA GLN A 590 56.67 74.83 -22.54
C GLN A 590 55.25 74.26 -22.37
N ALA A 591 54.22 75.03 -22.76
CA ALA A 591 52.83 74.57 -22.68
C ALA A 591 52.54 73.36 -23.60
N VAL A 592 53.12 73.35 -24.81
CA VAL A 592 53.00 72.20 -25.72
C VAL A 592 53.73 70.98 -25.15
N ASN A 593 54.90 71.15 -24.53
CA ASN A 593 55.62 70.05 -23.89
C ASN A 593 54.82 69.41 -22.74
N LEU A 594 54.18 70.25 -21.89
CA LEU A 594 53.30 69.77 -20.82
C LEU A 594 52.10 68.99 -21.40
N SER A 595 51.45 69.55 -22.42
CA SER A 595 50.32 68.90 -23.10
C SER A 595 50.72 67.55 -23.71
N ALA A 596 51.91 67.45 -24.30
CA ALA A 596 52.42 66.18 -24.83
C ALA A 596 52.64 65.13 -23.73
N THR A 597 53.09 65.55 -22.55
CA THR A 597 53.27 64.67 -21.38
C THR A 597 51.92 64.17 -20.83
N GLU A 598 50.92 65.05 -20.76
CA GLU A 598 49.55 64.70 -20.35
C GLU A 598 48.93 63.69 -21.33
N VAL A 599 49.03 63.95 -22.64
CA VAL A 599 48.55 63.03 -23.69
C VAL A 599 49.25 61.67 -23.61
N ASN A 600 50.54 61.63 -23.29
CA ASN A 600 51.25 60.36 -23.09
C ASN A 600 50.72 59.58 -21.90
N THR A 601 50.37 60.27 -20.81
CA THR A 601 49.77 59.66 -19.61
C THR A 601 48.37 59.10 -19.91
N GLU A 602 47.53 59.88 -20.60
CA GLU A 602 46.19 59.43 -21.01
C GLU A 602 46.27 58.20 -21.95
N LYS A 603 47.26 58.15 -22.84
CA LYS A 603 47.53 56.99 -23.69
C LYS A 603 47.84 55.73 -22.86
N GLU A 604 48.69 55.83 -21.84
CA GLU A 604 48.99 54.70 -20.93
C GLU A 604 47.73 54.20 -20.21
N ASP A 605 46.87 55.11 -19.77
CA ASP A 605 45.59 54.75 -19.14
C ASP A 605 44.66 54.02 -20.11
N ILE A 606 44.65 54.39 -21.39
CA ILE A 606 43.88 53.68 -22.43
C ILE A 606 44.44 52.27 -22.64
N LEU A 607 45.77 52.09 -22.69
CA LEU A 607 46.41 50.78 -22.84
C LEU A 607 46.03 49.85 -21.67
N ASN A 608 46.10 50.33 -20.43
CA ASN A 608 45.68 49.56 -19.25
C ASN A 608 44.21 49.11 -19.33
N LYS A 609 43.31 49.97 -19.85
CA LYS A 609 41.90 49.60 -20.05
C LYS A 609 41.70 48.55 -21.14
N ILE A 610 42.52 48.58 -22.20
CA ILE A 610 42.49 47.57 -23.26
C ILE A 610 42.93 46.20 -22.75
N GLU A 611 43.94 46.13 -21.88
CA GLU A 611 44.33 44.88 -21.21
C GLU A 611 43.17 44.30 -20.39
N GLY A 612 42.48 45.14 -19.61
CA GLY A 612 41.29 44.74 -18.86
C GLY A 612 40.15 44.24 -19.77
N LEU A 613 39.90 44.91 -20.91
CA LEU A 613 38.90 44.47 -21.89
C LEU A 613 39.29 43.14 -22.55
N SER A 614 40.58 42.90 -22.77
CA SER A 614 41.05 41.63 -23.34
C SER A 614 40.79 40.46 -22.40
N ALA A 615 41.03 40.64 -21.09
CA ALA A 615 40.71 39.63 -20.08
C ALA A 615 39.20 39.35 -20.00
N ILE A 616 38.36 40.39 -20.09
CA ILE A 616 36.90 40.24 -20.12
C ILE A 616 36.45 39.49 -21.38
N ALA A 617 37.05 39.77 -22.54
CA ALA A 617 36.75 39.07 -23.79
C ALA A 617 37.06 37.57 -23.67
N GLU A 618 38.20 37.19 -23.08
CA GLU A 618 38.54 35.79 -22.80
C GLU A 618 37.52 35.12 -21.87
N GLU A 619 37.09 35.80 -20.80
CA GLU A 619 36.10 35.28 -19.85
C GLU A 619 34.73 35.07 -20.50
N ILE A 620 34.28 36.00 -21.35
CA ILE A 620 33.02 35.85 -22.09
C ILE A 620 33.12 34.72 -23.11
N SER A 621 34.27 34.55 -23.77
CA SER A 621 34.49 33.43 -24.70
C SER A 621 34.34 32.09 -23.98
N ALA A 622 35.02 31.91 -22.84
CA ALA A 622 34.92 30.69 -22.04
C ALA A 622 33.49 30.44 -21.53
N SER A 623 32.82 31.49 -21.06
CA SER A 623 31.42 31.41 -20.60
C SER A 623 30.47 31.03 -21.74
N SER A 624 30.70 31.53 -22.96
CA SER A 624 29.89 31.21 -24.13
C SER A 624 30.04 29.73 -24.54
N GLU A 625 31.26 29.18 -24.44
CA GLU A 625 31.51 27.75 -24.66
C GLU A 625 30.79 26.89 -23.62
N GLU A 626 30.85 27.26 -22.34
CA GLU A 626 30.17 26.52 -21.25
C GLU A 626 28.64 26.55 -21.39
N ILE A 627 28.06 27.71 -21.75
CA ILE A 627 26.62 27.81 -22.01
C ILE A 627 26.23 26.98 -23.23
N THR A 628 27.06 26.95 -24.28
CA THR A 628 26.81 26.11 -25.46
C THR A 628 26.79 24.62 -25.08
N ALA A 629 27.77 24.16 -24.30
CA ALA A 629 27.81 22.78 -23.81
C ALA A 629 26.58 22.44 -22.94
N SER A 630 26.16 23.37 -22.08
CA SER A 630 24.96 23.21 -21.24
C SER A 630 23.67 23.15 -22.08
N ALA A 631 23.61 23.92 -23.17
CA ALA A 631 22.50 23.89 -24.10
C ALA A 631 22.41 22.54 -24.83
N ASP A 632 23.54 21.99 -25.27
CA ASP A 632 23.62 20.65 -25.88
C ASP A 632 23.20 19.54 -24.90
N GLU A 633 23.59 19.63 -23.63
CA GLU A 633 23.16 18.68 -22.61
C GLU A 633 21.64 18.77 -22.37
N MET A 634 21.11 19.99 -22.28
CA MET A 634 19.67 20.24 -22.14
C MET A 634 18.88 19.72 -23.35
N HIS A 635 19.42 19.85 -24.57
CA HIS A 635 18.84 19.28 -25.78
C HIS A 635 18.70 17.76 -25.64
N ASN A 636 19.77 17.05 -25.28
CA ASN A 636 19.74 15.60 -25.11
C ASN A 636 18.75 15.15 -24.02
N LEU A 637 18.80 15.79 -22.85
CA LEU A 637 17.87 15.50 -21.74
C LEU A 637 16.41 15.74 -22.14
N SER A 638 16.14 16.79 -22.90
CA SER A 638 14.79 17.09 -23.40
C SER A 638 14.28 16.02 -24.36
N ASN A 639 15.15 15.50 -25.25
CA ASN A 639 14.81 14.37 -26.10
C ASN A 639 14.48 13.12 -25.30
N ASP A 640 15.24 12.82 -24.24
CA ASP A 640 14.99 11.67 -23.36
C ASP A 640 13.66 11.80 -22.62
N VAL A 641 13.34 13.00 -22.11
CA VAL A 641 12.02 13.28 -21.49
C VAL A 641 10.89 13.11 -22.51
N ALA A 642 11.07 13.61 -23.74
CA ALA A 642 10.08 13.46 -24.81
C ALA A 642 9.82 11.98 -25.12
N SER A 643 10.89 11.17 -25.21
CA SER A 643 10.83 9.73 -25.45
C SER A 643 10.16 8.97 -24.30
N THR A 644 10.50 9.32 -23.07
CA THR A 644 9.88 8.74 -21.86
C THR A 644 8.40 9.08 -21.77
N ALA A 645 8.02 10.31 -22.12
CA ALA A 645 6.63 10.74 -22.16
C ALA A 645 5.81 9.99 -23.23
N VAL A 646 6.40 9.70 -24.40
CA VAL A 646 5.76 8.82 -25.41
C VAL A 646 5.57 7.41 -24.86
N THR A 647 6.59 6.86 -24.21
CA THR A 647 6.50 5.52 -23.59
C THR A 647 5.40 5.47 -22.51
N LEU A 648 5.30 6.52 -21.69
CA LEU A 648 4.25 6.63 -20.66
C LEU A 648 2.86 6.74 -21.30
N ASN A 649 2.72 7.49 -22.40
CA ASN A 649 1.49 7.55 -23.19
C ASN A 649 1.07 6.15 -23.68
N ASP A 650 2.01 5.37 -24.25
CA ASP A 650 1.75 4.01 -24.74
C ASP A 650 1.38 3.03 -23.62
N MET A 651 2.10 3.08 -22.49
CA MET A 651 1.76 2.27 -21.31
C MET A 651 0.35 2.58 -20.78
N THR A 652 -0.02 3.86 -20.81
CA THR A 652 -1.32 4.33 -20.34
C THR A 652 -2.45 3.91 -21.28
N LYS A 653 -2.23 3.96 -22.62
CA LYS A 653 -3.16 3.38 -23.59
C LYS A 653 -3.38 1.89 -23.38
N ASN A 654 -2.31 1.12 -23.20
CA ASN A 654 -2.42 -0.32 -22.91
C ASN A 654 -3.22 -0.57 -21.62
N LEU A 655 -3.03 0.26 -20.60
CA LEU A 655 -3.81 0.16 -19.35
C LEU A 655 -5.30 0.47 -19.57
N ILE A 656 -5.62 1.51 -20.36
CA ILE A 656 -7.00 1.84 -20.73
C ILE A 656 -7.63 0.68 -21.52
N ASP A 657 -6.90 0.07 -22.46
CA ASP A 657 -7.38 -1.07 -23.25
C ASP A 657 -7.68 -2.30 -22.37
N GLU A 658 -6.83 -2.59 -21.37
CA GLU A 658 -7.09 -3.65 -20.38
C GLU A 658 -8.30 -3.32 -19.49
N GLN A 659 -8.48 -2.06 -19.13
CA GLN A 659 -9.63 -1.60 -18.34
C GLN A 659 -10.94 -1.67 -19.15
N ASP A 660 -10.88 -1.44 -20.46
CA ASP A 660 -12.04 -1.49 -21.36
C ASP A 660 -12.59 -2.92 -21.56
N LYS A 661 -11.83 -3.94 -21.17
CA LYS A 661 -12.35 -5.32 -21.08
C LYS A 661 -13.41 -5.47 -19.98
N PHE A 662 -13.40 -4.61 -18.96
CA PHE A 662 -14.39 -4.62 -17.90
C PHE A 662 -15.64 -3.82 -18.29
N LYS A 663 -16.82 -4.41 -18.10
CA LYS A 663 -18.10 -3.74 -18.37
C LYS A 663 -18.61 -3.12 -17.07
N ILE A 664 -18.53 -1.81 -16.98
CA ILE A 664 -18.87 -1.04 -15.76
C ILE A 664 -20.11 -0.17 -15.91
N SER A 665 -20.65 0.02 -17.11
CA SER A 665 -21.83 0.85 -17.40
C SER A 665 -23.04 0.04 -17.82
#